data_AF-A0A849WN98-F1
#
_entry.id   AF-A0A849WN98-F1
#
_cell.length_a   1.000
_cell.length_b   1.000
_cell.length_c   1.000
_cell.angle_alpha   90.00
_cell.angle_beta   90.00
_cell.angle_gamma   90.00
#
_symmetry.space_group_name_H-M   'P 1'
#
loop_
_entity.id
_entity.type
_entity.pdbx_description
1 polymer ?
#
loop_
_entity_poly.entity_id
_entity_poly.type
_entity_poly.pdbx_seq_one_letter_code
_entity_poly.pdbx_strand_id
1 'polypeptide(L)'
;MIKEAIVLAGGMGTRLKSVIADIPKPMAEIQGKPFLAYLMQYLIQQGIERVVLSVGYKHEVIQNYFQANPMPLEILYSVEEKPLGTGGAIQKALSCLAGKEAFVMNGDTFFGISLEYLAKKHRESHSQLSLALKEMKSFDRYGVVTIEKDCRVKGFEEKKWRDKGLINAGIYILSKEIFSDFREKEKFSFEQDFLPVQMPKIIVSGFACEGYFIDIGIPEDYSKAQQELTKFCKKGQFMLSFDNIAKNLQEHAQEVSDLKTLFDSNDQRGKEYAISTEHVYYDYSRQRVDEKTIKMLCDIAEQSGLRKKIQAMFQGEKINRTEDRAVLHIALRHLKHHPKEKNTYPESIQTLVQDVLEKIQKFCKQIHGQTTPKKIKNILSIGIGGSYLGPEFLAVASKPYSLPGMNLAFLANIDGTDFAEKTQNLDPEETLVIVISKTFTTAETMQNANTALEWMQKKTQKTKEEILAKHFVAISSDVEKCKKFGIAEDRIFAMWDWVGGRFSATSAVGALPLSLYLGFENFCQILEGAHWMDQHFLHAEWKENIPVISGLIDIWNINALGCQSRALLPYSQGLSKLAAYTQQGEMESNGKRVDMEGDPIEYNTGEVIFGEPGTNGQHSFYQLLHQGKQIVPCDFIGFMEAPYQVTNSKDIISHHEELMTNFFAQPDALAFGKKSETGHKHFPGNRPSSSALLHKLTPFTAGLLLSWTEHRIAVKGFIWNINSFDQFGVELGKVMGKEHRERIEKYKKTHLVPLDNLNSSTKILLEKFCSG
;
A
#
# COMPACT_ATOMS: atom_id res chain seq x y z
N MET A 1 4.02 7.36 24.79
CA MET A 1 4.34 5.94 24.50
C MET A 1 5.07 5.36 25.70
N ILE A 2 4.87 4.08 26.00
CA ILE A 2 5.62 3.38 27.04
C ILE A 2 7.04 3.13 26.49
N LYS A 3 8.06 3.59 27.20
CA LYS A 3 9.47 3.57 26.76
C LYS A 3 10.39 2.70 27.61
N GLU A 4 9.82 2.06 28.63
CA GLU A 4 10.56 1.25 29.58
C GLU A 4 10.01 -0.19 29.61
N ALA A 5 10.91 -1.15 29.83
CA ALA A 5 10.55 -2.55 30.00
C ALA A 5 11.29 -3.17 31.19
N ILE A 6 10.66 -4.16 31.83
CA ILE A 6 11.28 -5.06 32.80
C ILE A 6 11.41 -6.42 32.12
N VAL A 7 12.58 -7.04 32.18
CA VAL A 7 12.78 -8.41 31.69
C VAL A 7 13.14 -9.32 32.87
N LEU A 8 12.35 -10.38 33.06
CA LEU A 8 12.54 -11.36 34.13
C LEU A 8 13.61 -12.37 33.72
N ALA A 9 14.84 -12.16 34.18
CA ALA A 9 16.02 -12.91 33.78
C ALA A 9 16.68 -13.74 34.92
N GLY A 10 15.96 -13.99 36.02
CA GLY A 10 16.47 -14.70 37.20
C GLY A 10 16.43 -16.24 37.16
N GLY A 11 15.97 -16.86 36.08
CA GLY A 11 15.67 -18.29 36.01
C GLY A 11 16.90 -19.23 35.94
N MET A 12 16.90 -20.29 36.76
CA MET A 12 17.97 -21.32 36.84
C MET A 12 17.96 -22.36 35.69
N GLY A 13 16.92 -22.42 34.85
CA GLY A 13 16.89 -23.33 33.69
C GLY A 13 16.93 -24.83 34.02
N THR A 14 16.32 -25.26 35.13
CA THR A 14 16.45 -26.65 35.66
C THR A 14 16.10 -27.76 34.67
N ARG A 15 15.20 -27.52 33.72
CA ARG A 15 14.76 -28.48 32.68
C ARG A 15 15.63 -28.49 31.42
N LEU A 16 16.51 -27.50 31.25
CA LEU A 16 17.46 -27.41 30.13
C LEU A 16 18.87 -27.87 30.49
N LYS A 17 19.14 -28.22 31.75
CA LYS A 17 20.48 -28.60 32.24
C LYS A 17 21.14 -29.74 31.45
N SER A 18 20.37 -30.54 30.71
CA SER A 18 20.89 -31.60 29.83
C SER A 18 21.46 -31.08 28.51
N VAL A 19 21.16 -29.83 28.11
CA VAL A 19 21.49 -29.27 26.79
C VAL A 19 22.16 -27.89 26.84
N ILE A 20 22.18 -27.22 28.00
CA ILE A 20 22.93 -25.97 28.20
C ILE A 20 23.93 -26.12 29.35
N ALA A 21 25.06 -25.42 29.24
CA ALA A 21 26.04 -25.30 30.33
C ALA A 21 25.39 -24.68 31.58
N ASP A 22 26.08 -24.73 32.73
CA ASP A 22 25.57 -24.16 33.98
C ASP A 22 25.59 -22.61 33.96
N ILE A 23 24.68 -22.02 33.18
CA ILE A 23 24.50 -20.58 32.96
C ILE A 23 23.01 -20.20 33.15
N PRO A 24 22.68 -18.91 33.35
CA PRO A 24 21.28 -18.47 33.44
C PRO A 24 20.48 -18.85 32.19
N LYS A 25 19.21 -19.25 32.34
CA LYS A 25 18.37 -19.69 31.20
C LYS A 25 18.29 -18.67 30.05
N PRO A 26 18.09 -17.36 30.30
CA PRO A 26 18.11 -16.34 29.25
C PRO A 26 19.45 -16.23 28.51
N MET A 27 20.53 -16.76 29.08
CA MET A 27 21.87 -16.76 28.48
C MET A 27 22.12 -17.98 27.59
N ALA A 28 21.15 -18.89 27.44
CA ALA A 28 21.25 -20.01 26.51
C ALA A 28 21.56 -19.50 25.10
N GLU A 29 22.57 -20.09 24.46
CA GLU A 29 23.14 -19.59 23.21
C GLU A 29 22.34 -20.06 22.00
N ILE A 30 21.79 -19.13 21.24
CA ILE A 30 21.14 -19.37 19.96
C ILE A 30 22.10 -18.90 18.86
N GLN A 31 22.68 -19.84 18.11
CA GLN A 31 23.59 -19.57 16.97
C GLN A 31 24.66 -18.49 17.26
N GLY A 32 25.43 -18.63 18.35
CA GLY A 32 26.50 -17.70 18.69
C GLY A 32 26.10 -16.48 19.53
N LYS A 33 24.81 -16.31 19.88
CA LYS A 33 24.34 -15.19 20.71
C LYS A 33 23.39 -15.65 21.82
N PRO A 34 23.45 -15.08 23.03
CA PRO A 34 22.48 -15.37 24.08
C PRO A 34 21.03 -15.05 23.67
N PHE A 35 20.06 -15.87 24.06
CA PHE A 35 18.63 -15.63 23.83
C PHE A 35 18.20 -14.23 24.29
N LEU A 36 18.66 -13.79 25.47
CA LEU A 36 18.39 -12.47 26.00
C LEU A 36 18.88 -11.34 25.07
N ALA A 37 19.96 -11.54 24.31
CA ALA A 37 20.42 -10.53 23.35
C ALA A 37 19.42 -10.33 22.19
N TYR A 38 18.75 -11.40 21.75
CA TYR A 38 17.68 -11.30 20.76
C TYR A 38 16.45 -10.56 21.29
N LEU A 39 16.08 -10.82 22.56
CA LEU A 39 15.00 -10.12 23.22
C LEU A 39 15.30 -8.62 23.39
N MET A 40 16.54 -8.27 23.74
CA MET A 40 16.97 -6.87 23.85
C MET A 40 16.97 -6.17 22.48
N GLN A 41 17.43 -6.86 21.42
CA GLN A 41 17.37 -6.33 20.06
C GLN A 41 15.92 -6.08 19.60
N TYR A 42 15.00 -6.96 19.96
CA TYR A 42 13.57 -6.77 19.75
C TYR A 42 13.06 -5.51 20.45
N LEU A 43 13.37 -5.34 21.74
CA LEU A 43 12.94 -4.16 22.51
C LEU A 43 13.42 -2.84 21.90
N ILE A 44 14.67 -2.77 21.42
CA ILE A 44 15.21 -1.58 20.72
C ILE A 44 14.37 -1.24 19.50
N GLN A 45 14.05 -2.24 18.67
CA GLN A 45 13.27 -2.02 17.45
C GLN A 45 11.81 -1.64 17.73
N GLN A 46 11.28 -2.05 18.89
CA GLN A 46 9.99 -1.62 19.39
C GLN A 46 10.03 -0.21 20.02
N GLY A 47 11.19 0.45 20.02
CA GLY A 47 11.36 1.82 20.50
C GLY A 47 11.46 1.94 22.01
N ILE A 48 11.83 0.87 22.72
CA ILE A 48 12.17 0.88 24.15
C ILE A 48 13.55 1.50 24.34
N GLU A 49 13.64 2.43 25.27
CA GLU A 49 14.85 3.23 25.54
C GLU A 49 15.56 2.77 26.81
N ARG A 50 14.83 2.15 27.74
CA ARG A 50 15.37 1.64 29.01
C ARG A 50 14.81 0.27 29.35
N VAL A 51 15.70 -0.62 29.82
CA VAL A 51 15.33 -1.95 30.28
C VAL A 51 15.88 -2.19 31.69
N VAL A 52 15.03 -2.65 32.59
CA VAL A 52 15.42 -3.18 33.90
C VAL A 52 15.48 -4.70 33.81
N LEU A 53 16.68 -5.27 33.87
CA LEU A 53 16.88 -6.71 33.95
C LEU A 53 16.71 -7.16 35.41
N SER A 54 15.65 -7.90 35.72
CA SER A 54 15.50 -8.55 37.02
C SER A 54 16.32 -9.83 37.02
N VAL A 55 17.44 -9.83 37.73
CA VAL A 55 18.47 -10.87 37.67
C VAL A 55 18.67 -11.51 39.04
N GLY A 56 19.02 -12.79 39.07
CA GLY A 56 19.23 -13.54 40.30
C GLY A 56 20.37 -14.53 40.14
N TYR A 57 20.06 -15.78 39.77
CA TYR A 57 21.05 -16.83 39.56
C TYR A 57 22.17 -16.41 38.59
N LYS A 58 23.43 -16.43 39.05
CA LYS A 58 24.64 -16.07 38.28
C LYS A 58 24.49 -14.75 37.49
N HIS A 59 23.91 -13.73 38.13
CA HIS A 59 23.64 -12.44 37.48
C HIS A 59 24.88 -11.77 36.88
N GLU A 60 26.08 -12.08 37.41
CA GLU A 60 27.34 -11.54 36.91
C GLU A 60 27.59 -11.95 35.45
N VAL A 61 27.12 -13.13 35.03
CA VAL A 61 27.23 -13.59 33.62
C VAL A 61 26.46 -12.66 32.68
N ILE A 62 25.26 -12.23 33.10
CA ILE A 62 24.41 -11.32 32.33
C ILE A 62 25.05 -9.92 32.31
N GLN A 63 25.51 -9.43 33.47
CA GLN A 63 26.15 -8.12 33.59
C GLN A 63 27.41 -8.02 32.74
N ASN A 64 28.32 -9.00 32.85
CA ASN A 64 29.56 -9.04 32.08
C ASN A 64 29.29 -9.08 30.56
N TYR A 65 28.29 -9.84 30.11
CA TYR A 65 27.95 -9.92 28.69
C TYR A 65 27.53 -8.57 28.13
N PHE A 66 26.58 -7.87 28.77
CA PHE A 66 26.08 -6.58 28.27
C PHE A 66 27.04 -5.41 28.53
N GLN A 67 27.94 -5.53 29.50
CA GLN A 67 29.06 -4.60 29.65
C GLN A 67 30.07 -4.74 28.50
N ALA A 68 30.38 -5.97 28.08
CA ALA A 68 31.26 -6.24 26.94
C ALA A 68 30.59 -5.99 25.59
N ASN A 69 29.25 -6.06 25.52
CA ASN A 69 28.45 -5.88 24.31
C ASN A 69 27.40 -4.78 24.53
N PRO A 70 27.81 -3.50 24.52
CA PRO A 70 26.89 -2.39 24.76
C PRO A 70 25.80 -2.31 23.68
N MET A 71 24.61 -1.90 24.10
CA MET A 71 23.43 -1.76 23.25
C MET A 71 22.90 -0.32 23.30
N PRO A 72 22.20 0.17 22.27
CA PRO A 72 21.65 1.53 22.22
C PRO A 72 20.39 1.70 23.08
N LEU A 73 20.44 1.23 24.34
CA LEU A 73 19.38 1.39 25.35
C LEU A 73 20.02 1.41 26.75
N GLU A 74 19.36 2.06 27.71
CA GLU A 74 19.82 2.09 29.11
C GLU A 74 19.48 0.78 29.83
N ILE A 75 20.49 0.02 30.26
CA ILE A 75 20.31 -1.24 30.98
C ILE A 75 20.53 -1.02 32.47
N LEU A 76 19.48 -1.25 33.27
CA LEU A 76 19.54 -1.27 34.73
C LEU A 76 19.40 -2.70 35.24
N TYR A 77 19.99 -3.00 36.39
CA TYR A 77 19.93 -4.33 37.01
C TYR A 77 19.20 -4.27 38.34
N SER A 78 18.13 -5.04 38.47
CA SER A 78 17.45 -5.31 39.73
C SER A 78 17.90 -6.69 40.23
N VAL A 79 18.90 -6.71 41.10
CA VAL A 79 19.52 -7.97 41.59
C VAL A 79 18.73 -8.55 42.75
N GLU A 80 18.29 -9.79 42.66
CA GLU A 80 17.62 -10.54 43.72
C GLU A 80 18.64 -11.29 44.59
N GLU A 81 18.81 -10.89 45.87
CA GLU A 81 19.69 -11.59 46.82
C GLU A 81 19.15 -12.98 47.21
N LYS A 82 17.82 -13.13 47.20
CA LYS A 82 17.09 -14.38 47.42
C LYS A 82 15.96 -14.47 46.38
N PRO A 83 15.55 -15.66 45.91
CA PRO A 83 14.50 -15.78 44.91
C PRO A 83 13.14 -15.22 45.40
N LEU A 84 12.67 -14.12 44.81
CA LEU A 84 11.44 -13.42 45.21
C LEU A 84 10.18 -13.93 44.49
N GLY A 85 10.33 -14.82 43.51
CA GLY A 85 9.24 -15.24 42.61
C GLY A 85 8.94 -14.18 41.55
N THR A 86 8.13 -14.52 40.54
CA THR A 86 7.87 -13.61 39.40
C THR A 86 7.23 -12.30 39.84
N GLY A 87 6.31 -12.34 40.81
CA GLY A 87 5.63 -11.14 41.30
C GLY A 87 6.55 -10.25 42.14
N GLY A 88 7.33 -10.84 43.05
CA GLY A 88 8.29 -10.10 43.86
C GLY A 88 9.43 -9.49 43.05
N ALA A 89 9.90 -10.21 42.02
CA ALA A 89 10.89 -9.71 41.06
C ALA A 89 10.39 -8.46 40.30
N ILE A 90 9.14 -8.50 39.80
CA ILE A 90 8.51 -7.34 39.15
C ILE A 90 8.38 -6.18 40.14
N GLN A 91 7.87 -6.43 41.35
CA GLN A 91 7.66 -5.39 42.36
C GLN A 91 8.98 -4.68 42.70
N LYS A 92 10.08 -5.43 42.87
CA LYS A 92 11.40 -4.85 43.10
C LYS A 92 11.89 -4.04 41.90
N ALA A 93 11.77 -4.57 40.69
CA ALA A 93 12.24 -3.92 39.46
C ALA A 93 11.46 -2.64 39.11
N LEU A 94 10.19 -2.53 39.51
CA LEU A 94 9.36 -1.32 39.32
C LEU A 94 9.97 -0.08 39.98
N SER A 95 10.72 -0.23 41.07
CA SER A 95 11.39 0.88 41.76
C SER A 95 12.50 1.53 40.93
N CYS A 96 13.03 0.82 39.93
CA CYS A 96 14.11 1.29 39.04
C CYS A 96 13.60 2.04 37.81
N LEU A 97 12.28 2.03 37.55
CA LEU A 97 11.69 2.72 36.40
C LEU A 97 11.58 4.23 36.65
N ALA A 98 11.53 5.06 35.61
CA ALA A 98 11.18 6.48 35.74
C ALA A 98 9.71 6.77 35.41
N GLY A 99 9.15 6.10 34.39
CA GLY A 99 7.78 6.23 33.94
C GLY A 99 6.76 5.63 34.91
N LYS A 100 5.46 5.85 34.63
CA LYS A 100 4.36 5.30 35.43
C LYS A 100 3.98 3.87 35.03
N GLU A 101 4.26 3.50 33.79
CA GLU A 101 3.92 2.22 33.18
C GLU A 101 5.16 1.63 32.50
N ALA A 102 5.26 0.31 32.48
CA ALA A 102 6.29 -0.40 31.76
C ALA A 102 5.73 -1.69 31.14
N PHE A 103 6.42 -2.15 30.10
CA PHE A 103 6.28 -3.53 29.67
C PHE A 103 6.95 -4.45 30.67
N VAL A 104 6.41 -5.64 30.89
CA VAL A 104 7.09 -6.71 31.62
C VAL A 104 7.16 -7.91 30.70
N MET A 105 8.34 -8.51 30.56
CA MET A 105 8.58 -9.65 29.68
C MET A 105 9.30 -10.78 30.41
N ASN A 106 8.94 -12.01 30.10
CA ASN A 106 9.71 -13.18 30.50
C ASN A 106 11.04 -13.22 29.71
N GLY A 107 12.17 -13.45 30.40
CA GLY A 107 13.50 -13.48 29.77
C GLY A 107 13.80 -14.75 28.98
N ASP A 108 12.91 -15.74 29.04
CA ASP A 108 13.01 -17.06 28.40
C ASP A 108 11.89 -17.34 27.39
N THR A 109 11.03 -16.35 27.15
CA THR A 109 9.98 -16.39 26.15
C THR A 109 10.21 -15.26 25.15
N PHE A 110 10.08 -15.55 23.87
CA PHE A 110 10.10 -14.57 22.81
C PHE A 110 8.71 -14.54 22.16
N PHE A 111 8.06 -13.37 22.18
CA PHE A 111 6.81 -13.16 21.48
C PHE A 111 6.87 -11.89 20.64
N GLY A 112 7.14 -12.07 19.34
CA GLY A 112 7.34 -11.00 18.37
C GLY A 112 6.03 -10.34 17.95
N ILE A 113 5.56 -9.39 18.74
CA ILE A 113 4.35 -8.59 18.47
C ILE A 113 4.70 -7.10 18.35
N SER A 114 3.77 -6.27 17.90
CA SER A 114 3.90 -4.81 18.03
C SER A 114 3.59 -4.38 19.47
N LEU A 115 4.61 -3.91 20.20
CA LEU A 115 4.42 -3.38 21.56
C LEU A 115 3.61 -2.09 21.55
N GLU A 116 3.73 -1.28 20.49
CA GLU A 116 2.92 -0.08 20.30
C GLU A 116 1.43 -0.42 20.14
N TYR A 117 1.11 -1.49 19.38
CA TYR A 117 -0.24 -2.01 19.27
C TYR A 117 -0.81 -2.43 20.63
N LEU A 118 -0.04 -3.22 21.39
CA LEU A 118 -0.45 -3.65 22.73
C LEU A 118 -0.68 -2.46 23.66
N ALA A 119 0.20 -1.44 23.62
CA ALA A 119 0.05 -0.22 24.40
C ALA A 119 -1.16 0.63 23.98
N LYS A 120 -1.52 0.65 22.69
CA LYS A 120 -2.75 1.29 22.20
C LYS A 120 -3.98 0.57 22.79
N LYS A 121 -4.03 -0.76 22.70
CA LYS A 121 -5.12 -1.57 23.27
C LYS A 121 -5.26 -1.44 24.79
N HIS A 122 -4.13 -1.40 25.50
CA HIS A 122 -4.09 -1.13 26.93
C HIS A 122 -4.77 0.20 27.29
N ARG A 123 -4.47 1.28 26.55
CA ARG A 123 -5.10 2.60 26.76
C ARG A 123 -6.59 2.61 26.39
N GLU A 124 -6.96 2.04 25.24
CA GLU A 124 -8.35 1.97 24.75
C GLU A 124 -9.28 1.22 25.71
N SER A 125 -8.76 0.19 26.38
CA SER A 125 -9.51 -0.60 27.37
C SER A 125 -9.56 0.03 28.77
N HIS A 126 -8.84 1.14 29.01
CA HIS A 126 -8.63 1.72 30.34
C HIS A 126 -8.15 0.69 31.37
N SER A 127 -7.35 -0.28 30.93
CA SER A 127 -6.83 -1.33 31.80
C SER A 127 -5.77 -0.81 32.74
N GLN A 128 -5.71 -1.36 33.96
CA GLN A 128 -4.56 -1.18 34.87
C GLN A 128 -3.50 -2.26 34.64
N LEU A 129 -3.91 -3.40 34.08
CA LEU A 129 -3.04 -4.49 33.67
C LEU A 129 -3.50 -5.05 32.34
N SER A 130 -2.57 -5.23 31.40
CA SER A 130 -2.86 -5.90 30.14
C SER A 130 -1.91 -7.04 29.86
N LEU A 131 -2.42 -8.13 29.30
CA LEU A 131 -1.68 -9.31 28.90
C LEU A 131 -1.68 -9.47 27.39
N ALA A 132 -0.52 -9.75 26.80
CA ALA A 132 -0.48 -10.28 25.45
C ALA A 132 -0.80 -11.79 25.49
N LEU A 133 -1.80 -12.20 24.74
CA LEU A 133 -2.24 -13.59 24.66
C LEU A 133 -1.88 -14.18 23.31
N LYS A 134 -1.44 -15.43 23.29
CA LYS A 134 -1.24 -16.18 22.04
C LYS A 134 -2.29 -17.27 21.93
N GLU A 135 -2.96 -17.34 20.78
CA GLU A 135 -3.83 -18.48 20.47
C GLU A 135 -2.97 -19.69 20.10
N MET A 136 -3.17 -20.80 20.80
CA MET A 136 -2.41 -22.04 20.62
C MET A 136 -3.37 -23.22 20.42
N LYS A 137 -2.95 -24.17 19.57
CA LYS A 137 -3.60 -25.47 19.37
C LYS A 137 -2.75 -26.54 20.07
N SER A 138 -3.39 -27.46 20.79
CA SER A 138 -2.81 -28.63 21.47
C SER A 138 -1.61 -28.33 22.38
N PHE A 139 -1.88 -27.94 23.63
CA PHE A 139 -0.82 -27.62 24.60
C PHE A 139 -1.21 -28.01 26.03
N ASP A 140 -0.20 -28.21 26.88
CA ASP A 140 -0.34 -28.58 28.30
C ASP A 140 0.59 -27.80 29.24
N ARG A 141 1.56 -27.04 28.71
CA ARG A 141 2.62 -26.38 29.47
C ARG A 141 2.37 -24.91 29.83
N TYR A 142 1.39 -24.28 29.22
CA TYR A 142 1.13 -22.84 29.35
C TYR A 142 -0.07 -22.54 30.26
N GLY A 143 -0.07 -21.35 30.86
CA GLY A 143 -1.24 -20.83 31.57
C GLY A 143 -2.31 -20.38 30.57
N VAL A 144 -3.54 -20.87 30.74
CA VAL A 144 -4.69 -20.54 29.91
C VAL A 144 -5.39 -19.31 30.48
N VAL A 145 -5.70 -18.37 29.60
CA VAL A 145 -6.42 -17.14 29.94
C VAL A 145 -7.79 -17.19 29.27
N THR A 146 -8.84 -17.02 30.07
CA THR A 146 -10.20 -16.86 29.55
C THR A 146 -10.54 -15.38 29.54
N ILE A 147 -11.00 -14.86 28.39
CA ILE A 147 -11.40 -13.46 28.24
C ILE A 147 -12.89 -13.34 27.91
N GLU A 148 -13.49 -12.22 28.32
CA GLU A 148 -14.84 -11.81 27.93
C GLU A 148 -14.84 -11.13 26.56
N LYS A 149 -16.02 -10.84 26.01
CA LYS A 149 -16.16 -10.20 24.69
C LYS A 149 -15.54 -8.80 24.64
N ASP A 150 -15.49 -8.10 25.78
CA ASP A 150 -14.86 -6.79 25.93
C ASP A 150 -13.36 -6.88 26.26
N CYS A 151 -12.75 -8.06 26.07
CA CYS A 151 -11.35 -8.38 26.36
C CYS A 151 -10.98 -8.38 27.86
N ARG A 152 -11.92 -8.26 28.80
CA ARG A 152 -11.61 -8.43 30.23
C ARG A 152 -11.22 -9.86 30.55
N VAL A 153 -10.19 -10.05 31.37
CA VAL A 153 -9.78 -11.39 31.81
C VAL A 153 -10.76 -11.90 32.85
N LYS A 154 -11.41 -13.01 32.53
CA LYS A 154 -12.37 -13.69 33.41
C LYS A 154 -11.69 -14.69 34.35
N GLY A 155 -10.60 -15.30 33.92
CA GLY A 155 -9.91 -16.31 34.71
C GLY A 155 -8.57 -16.72 34.14
N PHE A 156 -7.72 -17.23 35.04
CA PHE A 156 -6.39 -17.76 34.74
C PHE A 156 -6.32 -19.19 35.27
N GLU A 157 -6.04 -20.17 34.41
CA GLU A 157 -5.89 -21.58 34.77
C GLU A 157 -4.50 -22.08 34.38
N GLU A 158 -3.78 -22.68 35.31
CA GLU A 158 -2.43 -23.16 35.03
C GLU A 158 -2.41 -24.61 34.51
N LYS A 159 -1.61 -24.84 33.46
CA LYS A 159 -1.04 -26.15 33.04
C LYS A 159 -2.04 -27.32 33.07
N LYS A 160 -3.00 -27.26 32.15
CA LYS A 160 -3.83 -28.40 31.77
C LYS A 160 -3.76 -28.58 30.26
N TRP A 161 -3.83 -29.83 29.83
CA TRP A 161 -3.98 -30.15 28.42
C TRP A 161 -5.26 -29.50 27.87
N ARG A 162 -5.13 -28.84 26.71
CA ARG A 162 -6.23 -28.23 25.95
C ARG A 162 -6.01 -28.44 24.46
N ASP A 163 -7.08 -28.71 23.73
CA ASP A 163 -7.06 -28.75 22.26
C ASP A 163 -6.82 -27.38 21.63
N LYS A 164 -7.36 -26.33 22.25
CA LYS A 164 -7.26 -24.95 21.77
C LYS A 164 -7.48 -23.98 22.93
N GLY A 165 -6.78 -22.85 22.93
CA GLY A 165 -6.97 -21.82 23.94
C GLY A 165 -6.03 -20.65 23.79
N LEU A 166 -6.35 -19.56 24.50
CA LEU A 166 -5.48 -18.41 24.64
C LEU A 166 -4.52 -18.65 25.80
N ILE A 167 -3.23 -18.58 25.52
CA ILE A 167 -2.18 -18.71 26.52
C ILE A 167 -1.63 -17.35 26.90
N ASN A 168 -1.18 -17.22 28.14
CA ASN A 168 -0.36 -16.09 28.55
C ASN A 168 1.02 -16.19 27.87
N ALA A 169 1.34 -15.22 27.03
CA ALA A 169 2.57 -15.22 26.25
C ALA A 169 3.75 -14.52 26.95
N GLY A 170 3.60 -14.18 28.24
CA GLY A 170 4.69 -13.64 29.05
C GLY A 170 5.04 -12.18 28.75
N ILE A 171 4.12 -11.42 28.15
CA ILE A 171 4.23 -9.96 27.98
C ILE A 171 3.05 -9.30 28.70
N TYR A 172 3.37 -8.32 29.54
CA TYR A 172 2.42 -7.54 30.31
C TYR A 172 2.65 -6.05 30.11
N ILE A 173 1.60 -5.25 30.30
CA ILE A 173 1.70 -3.81 30.57
C ILE A 173 1.09 -3.56 31.94
N LEU A 174 1.85 -2.94 32.83
CA LEU A 174 1.37 -2.62 34.17
C LEU A 174 1.90 -1.27 34.66
N SER A 175 1.17 -0.66 35.59
CA SER A 175 1.57 0.56 36.27
C SER A 175 2.42 0.27 37.51
N LYS A 176 3.26 1.22 37.92
CA LYS A 176 4.04 1.15 39.17
C LYS A 176 3.18 0.97 40.41
N GLU A 177 1.98 1.54 40.38
CA GLU A 177 1.06 1.57 41.53
C GLU A 177 0.27 0.27 41.69
N ILE A 178 0.42 -0.69 40.77
CA ILE A 178 -0.38 -1.92 40.75
C ILE A 178 -0.22 -2.78 42.03
N PHE A 179 0.88 -2.61 42.77
CA PHE A 179 1.16 -3.30 44.03
C PHE A 179 0.78 -2.53 45.30
N SER A 180 0.28 -1.28 45.18
CA SER A 180 0.01 -0.39 46.32
C SER A 180 -0.86 -1.01 47.42
N ASP A 181 -1.89 -1.77 47.04
CA ASP A 181 -2.83 -2.44 47.95
C ASP A 181 -2.55 -3.95 48.14
N PHE A 182 -1.39 -4.44 47.68
CA PHE A 182 -0.98 -5.84 47.84
C PHE A 182 -0.07 -5.99 49.05
N ARG A 183 -0.51 -6.72 50.09
CA ARG A 183 0.31 -7.00 51.26
C ARG A 183 1.53 -7.84 50.87
N GLU A 184 2.71 -7.30 51.11
CA GLU A 184 4.00 -7.91 50.76
C GLU A 184 4.13 -9.31 51.38
N LYS A 185 4.37 -10.31 50.53
CA LYS A 185 4.95 -11.61 50.91
C LYS A 185 6.41 -11.59 50.47
N GLU A 186 7.34 -12.15 51.26
CA GLU A 186 8.77 -12.23 50.89
C GLU A 186 9.02 -12.94 49.54
N LYS A 187 8.13 -13.86 49.12
CA LYS A 187 8.19 -14.56 47.84
C LYS A 187 6.79 -14.85 47.30
N PHE A 188 6.48 -14.44 46.07
CA PHE A 188 5.18 -14.70 45.43
C PHE A 188 5.24 -14.70 43.90
N SER A 189 4.35 -15.47 43.26
CA SER A 189 4.18 -15.52 41.80
C SER A 189 3.20 -14.44 41.32
N PHE A 190 3.54 -13.78 40.22
CA PHE A 190 2.65 -12.80 39.59
C PHE A 190 1.34 -13.46 39.16
N GLU A 191 1.42 -14.63 38.55
CA GLU A 191 0.30 -15.34 37.97
C GLU A 191 -0.55 -16.10 39.01
N GLN A 192 0.09 -16.71 40.01
CA GLN A 192 -0.60 -17.57 40.98
C GLN A 192 -1.06 -16.83 42.24
N ASP A 193 -0.28 -15.86 42.72
CA ASP A 193 -0.55 -15.18 43.98
C ASP A 193 -1.15 -13.78 43.77
N PHE A 194 -0.66 -13.04 42.78
CA PHE A 194 -1.05 -11.64 42.58
C PHE A 194 -2.31 -11.49 41.72
N LEU A 195 -2.33 -12.08 40.51
CA LEU A 195 -3.47 -11.98 39.59
C LEU A 195 -4.81 -12.38 40.25
N PRO A 196 -4.94 -13.54 40.92
CA PRO A 196 -6.25 -13.95 41.46
C PRO A 196 -6.76 -13.01 42.57
N VAL A 197 -5.85 -12.37 43.31
CA VAL A 197 -6.20 -11.46 44.41
C VAL A 197 -6.55 -10.05 43.89
N GLN A 198 -5.90 -9.60 42.83
CA GLN A 198 -6.07 -8.24 42.31
C GLN A 198 -7.10 -8.15 41.19
N MET A 199 -7.31 -9.19 40.38
CA MET A 199 -8.29 -9.18 39.29
C MET A 199 -9.70 -8.70 39.70
N PRO A 200 -10.23 -8.98 40.91
CA PRO A 200 -11.52 -8.42 41.34
C PRO A 200 -11.51 -6.91 41.66
N LYS A 201 -10.32 -6.32 41.83
CA LYS A 201 -10.10 -4.92 42.29
C LYS A 201 -9.64 -3.99 41.18
N ILE A 202 -9.00 -4.54 40.14
CA ILE A 202 -8.43 -3.77 39.03
C ILE A 202 -8.95 -4.26 37.68
N ILE A 203 -8.92 -3.38 36.68
CA ILE A 203 -9.27 -3.76 35.31
C ILE A 203 -8.08 -4.50 34.68
N VAL A 204 -8.28 -5.79 34.42
CA VAL A 204 -7.32 -6.65 33.73
C VAL A 204 -7.88 -7.04 32.36
N SER A 205 -7.18 -6.72 31.28
CA SER A 205 -7.56 -7.12 29.93
C SER A 205 -6.52 -8.01 29.26
N GLY A 206 -6.98 -8.96 28.45
CA GLY A 206 -6.15 -9.85 27.65
C GLY A 206 -6.37 -9.61 26.18
N PHE A 207 -5.30 -9.36 25.43
CA PHE A 207 -5.37 -9.10 24.00
C PHE A 207 -4.74 -10.26 23.23
N ALA A 208 -5.56 -10.99 22.47
CA ALA A 208 -5.08 -11.95 21.50
C ALA A 208 -4.20 -11.22 20.48
N CYS A 209 -2.92 -11.55 20.49
CA CYS A 209 -1.92 -10.97 19.61
C CYS A 209 -1.39 -12.05 18.67
N GLU A 210 -0.94 -11.58 17.52
CA GLU A 210 -0.43 -12.41 16.47
C GLU A 210 1.05 -12.09 16.28
N GLY A 211 1.91 -13.11 16.40
CA GLY A 211 3.35 -12.97 16.55
C GLY A 211 4.08 -14.31 16.54
N TYR A 212 5.38 -14.30 16.22
CA TYR A 212 6.26 -15.46 16.42
C TYR A 212 6.42 -15.70 17.92
N PHE A 213 6.03 -16.88 18.40
CA PHE A 213 6.07 -17.26 19.80
C PHE A 213 6.97 -18.47 20.02
N ILE A 214 7.94 -18.36 20.93
CA ILE A 214 8.76 -19.48 21.38
C ILE A 214 9.12 -19.31 22.86
N ASP A 215 8.97 -20.39 23.65
CA ASP A 215 9.47 -20.47 25.03
C ASP A 215 10.58 -21.53 25.06
N ILE A 216 11.81 -21.13 25.38
CA ILE A 216 12.95 -22.05 25.32
C ILE A 216 13.02 -23.01 26.52
N GLY A 217 11.94 -23.21 27.28
CA GLY A 217 11.90 -23.96 28.54
C GLY A 217 12.12 -25.45 28.51
N ILE A 218 12.16 -26.07 27.33
CA ILE A 218 12.48 -27.48 27.14
C ILE A 218 13.45 -27.66 25.97
N PRO A 219 14.20 -28.78 25.92
CA PRO A 219 15.18 -29.03 24.86
C PRO A 219 14.61 -28.93 23.43
N GLU A 220 13.38 -29.37 23.22
CA GLU A 220 12.71 -29.37 21.92
C GLU A 220 12.48 -27.95 21.41
N ASP A 221 11.91 -27.08 22.24
CA ASP A 221 11.67 -25.67 21.89
C ASP A 221 12.98 -24.88 21.79
N TYR A 222 13.99 -25.23 22.58
CA TYR A 222 15.34 -24.67 22.44
C TYR A 222 15.96 -25.03 21.08
N SER A 223 15.87 -26.29 20.65
CA SER A 223 16.32 -26.73 19.33
C SER A 223 15.55 -26.02 18.20
N LYS A 224 14.24 -25.84 18.37
CA LYS A 224 13.41 -25.06 17.45
C LYS A 224 13.86 -23.60 17.36
N ALA A 225 14.16 -22.97 18.50
CA ALA A 225 14.69 -21.60 18.54
C ALA A 225 16.02 -21.45 17.79
N GLN A 226 16.90 -22.47 17.78
CA GLN A 226 18.14 -22.46 16.99
C GLN A 226 17.90 -22.24 15.50
N GLN A 227 16.81 -22.79 14.97
CA GLN A 227 16.50 -22.79 13.54
C GLN A 227 15.65 -21.59 13.12
N GLU A 228 14.73 -21.17 14.00
CA GLU A 228 13.67 -20.22 13.66
C GLU A 228 13.96 -18.80 14.16
N LEU A 229 14.41 -18.65 15.41
CA LEU A 229 14.58 -17.32 16.03
C LEU A 229 15.57 -16.46 15.23
N THR A 230 16.65 -17.08 14.74
CA THR A 230 17.65 -16.35 13.94
C THR A 230 17.13 -15.87 12.60
N LYS A 231 16.21 -16.60 11.95
CA LYS A 231 15.57 -16.16 10.70
C LYS A 231 14.68 -14.94 10.94
N PHE A 232 13.98 -14.94 12.07
CA PHE A 232 13.12 -13.84 12.49
C PHE A 232 13.93 -12.58 12.86
N CYS A 233 14.99 -12.74 13.65
CA CYS A 233 15.80 -11.61 14.13
C CYS A 233 16.80 -11.05 13.11
N LYS A 234 17.30 -11.84 12.15
CA LYS A 234 18.24 -11.37 11.11
C LYS A 234 17.60 -10.34 10.16
N LYS A 235 16.27 -10.36 10.02
CA LYS A 235 15.54 -9.53 9.04
C LYS A 235 15.00 -8.21 9.61
N GLY A 236 15.19 -7.92 10.89
CA GLY A 236 14.49 -6.81 11.56
C GLY A 236 12.95 -6.94 11.54
N GLN A 237 12.43 -8.08 11.09
CA GLN A 237 11.01 -8.40 11.08
C GLN A 237 10.68 -9.12 12.37
N PHE A 238 10.39 -8.35 13.41
CA PHE A 238 9.88 -8.89 14.67
C PHE A 238 8.36 -9.05 14.70
N MET A 239 7.70 -8.85 13.56
CA MET A 239 6.26 -8.95 13.35
C MET A 239 5.99 -10.18 12.48
N LEU A 240 4.77 -10.72 12.49
CA LEU A 240 4.42 -11.88 11.67
C LEU A 240 4.83 -11.69 10.21
N SER A 241 5.40 -12.75 9.63
CA SER A 241 5.49 -12.83 8.18
C SER A 241 4.10 -12.76 7.58
N PHE A 242 3.98 -12.11 6.42
CA PHE A 242 2.70 -12.01 5.76
C PHE A 242 2.12 -13.39 5.37
N ASP A 243 2.95 -14.43 5.21
CA ASP A 243 2.50 -15.82 5.05
C ASP A 243 1.56 -16.27 6.18
N ASN A 244 1.91 -15.97 7.43
CA ASN A 244 1.09 -16.34 8.57
C ASN A 244 -0.19 -15.51 8.63
N ILE A 245 -0.11 -14.22 8.28
CA ILE A 245 -1.28 -13.36 8.13
C ILE A 245 -2.23 -13.95 7.09
N ALA A 246 -1.73 -14.30 5.90
CA ALA A 246 -2.51 -14.89 4.83
C ALA A 246 -3.17 -16.21 5.26
N LYS A 247 -2.43 -17.09 5.94
CA LYS A 247 -2.99 -18.34 6.48
C LYS A 247 -4.13 -18.09 7.47
N ASN A 248 -3.96 -17.16 8.39
CA ASN A 248 -5.02 -16.82 9.36
C ASN A 248 -6.25 -16.22 8.67
N LEU A 249 -6.05 -15.39 7.65
CA LEU A 249 -7.15 -14.87 6.84
C LEU A 249 -7.88 -16.00 6.10
N GLN A 250 -7.17 -16.97 5.53
CA GLN A 250 -7.75 -18.14 4.87
C GLN A 250 -8.55 -19.02 5.83
N GLU A 251 -8.03 -19.27 7.05
CA GLU A 251 -8.76 -19.99 8.09
C GLU A 251 -10.06 -19.26 8.46
N HIS A 252 -10.00 -17.93 8.69
CA HIS A 252 -11.19 -17.12 8.99
C HIS A 252 -12.18 -17.05 7.81
N ALA A 253 -11.71 -17.02 6.56
CA ALA A 253 -12.57 -16.99 5.38
C ALA A 253 -13.48 -18.22 5.25
N GLN A 254 -13.13 -19.36 5.86
CA GLN A 254 -14.00 -20.53 5.92
C GLN A 254 -15.17 -20.37 6.91
N GLU A 255 -15.04 -19.47 7.89
CA GLU A 255 -16.06 -19.17 8.90
C GLU A 255 -17.05 -18.08 8.43
N VAL A 256 -16.65 -17.25 7.46
CA VAL A 256 -17.47 -16.13 6.96
C VAL A 256 -18.63 -16.66 6.12
N SER A 257 -19.85 -16.30 6.54
CA SER A 257 -21.10 -16.64 5.86
C SER A 257 -21.18 -16.05 4.44
N ASP A 258 -22.05 -16.60 3.60
CA ASP A 258 -22.32 -16.03 2.27
C ASP A 258 -22.98 -14.64 2.36
N LEU A 259 -22.86 -13.86 1.29
CA LEU A 259 -23.41 -12.50 1.23
C LEU A 259 -24.91 -12.46 1.53
N LYS A 260 -25.68 -13.43 1.05
CA LYS A 260 -27.12 -13.45 1.30
C LYS A 260 -27.41 -13.54 2.80
N THR A 261 -26.76 -14.48 3.49
CA THR A 261 -26.90 -14.68 4.94
C THR A 261 -26.42 -13.45 5.72
N LEU A 262 -25.32 -12.81 5.28
CA LEU A 262 -24.81 -11.58 5.91
C LEU A 262 -25.80 -10.41 5.81
N PHE A 263 -26.54 -10.28 4.71
CA PHE A 263 -27.59 -9.27 4.56
C PHE A 263 -28.87 -9.66 5.32
N ASP A 264 -29.32 -10.91 5.21
CA ASP A 264 -30.53 -11.40 5.89
C ASP A 264 -30.43 -11.32 7.44
N SER A 265 -29.20 -11.32 7.98
CA SER A 265 -28.94 -11.22 9.43
C SER A 265 -28.71 -9.79 9.94
N ASN A 266 -28.61 -8.79 9.05
CA ASN A 266 -28.33 -7.41 9.43
C ASN A 266 -28.91 -6.40 8.43
N ASP A 267 -30.10 -5.89 8.74
CA ASP A 267 -30.80 -4.87 7.94
C ASP A 267 -30.05 -3.52 7.87
N GLN A 268 -29.08 -3.26 8.76
CA GLN A 268 -28.27 -2.05 8.77
C GLN A 268 -26.91 -2.22 8.07
N ARG A 269 -26.62 -3.40 7.52
CA ARG A 269 -25.33 -3.72 6.89
C ARG A 269 -24.91 -2.72 5.82
N GLY A 270 -25.83 -2.26 4.97
CA GLY A 270 -25.54 -1.29 3.91
C GLY A 270 -25.05 0.07 4.44
N LYS A 271 -25.40 0.41 5.69
CA LYS A 271 -24.94 1.61 6.39
C LYS A 271 -23.65 1.36 7.17
N GLU A 272 -23.55 0.20 7.83
CA GLU A 272 -22.39 -0.15 8.67
C GLU A 272 -21.12 -0.45 7.86
N TYR A 273 -21.29 -0.99 6.65
CA TYR A 273 -20.19 -1.34 5.73
C TYR A 273 -20.11 -0.33 4.59
N ALA A 274 -20.15 0.95 4.95
CA ALA A 274 -19.95 2.05 4.05
C ALA A 274 -19.12 3.15 4.72
N ILE A 275 -18.41 3.93 3.90
CA ILE A 275 -17.73 5.15 4.32
C ILE A 275 -18.42 6.31 3.60
N SER A 276 -18.95 7.25 4.38
CA SER A 276 -19.60 8.45 3.85
C SER A 276 -18.74 9.67 4.15
N THR A 277 -18.33 10.36 3.09
CA THR A 277 -17.62 11.65 3.16
C THR A 277 -18.43 12.70 2.43
N GLU A 278 -17.95 13.95 2.40
CA GLU A 278 -18.57 15.03 1.62
C GLU A 278 -18.52 14.82 0.09
N HIS A 279 -17.66 13.92 -0.41
CA HIS A 279 -17.45 13.74 -1.85
C HIS A 279 -17.72 12.31 -2.34
N VAL A 280 -17.61 11.31 -1.46
CA VAL A 280 -17.69 9.89 -1.81
C VAL A 280 -18.56 9.17 -0.79
N TYR A 281 -19.55 8.42 -1.29
CA TYR A 281 -20.17 7.32 -0.57
C TYR A 281 -19.58 6.00 -1.08
N TYR A 282 -18.75 5.35 -0.27
CA TYR A 282 -18.10 4.09 -0.62
C TYR A 282 -18.75 2.93 0.14
N ASP A 283 -19.57 2.15 -0.56
CA ASP A 283 -20.25 0.96 -0.08
C ASP A 283 -19.38 -0.28 -0.34
N TYR A 284 -19.02 -0.99 0.73
CA TYR A 284 -18.34 -2.28 0.68
C TYR A 284 -19.15 -3.39 1.36
N SER A 285 -20.44 -3.19 1.58
CA SER A 285 -21.36 -4.15 2.21
C SER A 285 -21.50 -5.46 1.42
N ARG A 286 -21.33 -5.41 0.10
CA ARG A 286 -21.33 -6.56 -0.81
C ARG A 286 -19.96 -7.22 -0.94
N GLN A 287 -19.01 -6.90 -0.08
CA GLN A 287 -17.81 -7.70 0.13
C GLN A 287 -18.11 -8.84 1.12
N ARG A 288 -17.43 -9.99 0.95
CA ARG A 288 -17.56 -11.16 1.85
C ARG A 288 -16.80 -10.94 3.16
N VAL A 289 -17.26 -9.98 3.95
CA VAL A 289 -16.63 -9.54 5.20
C VAL A 289 -17.68 -9.39 6.31
N ASP A 290 -17.33 -9.79 7.52
CA ASP A 290 -18.11 -9.52 8.74
C ASP A 290 -17.33 -8.59 9.69
N GLU A 291 -17.86 -8.33 10.88
CA GLU A 291 -17.25 -7.38 11.83
C GLU A 291 -15.87 -7.88 12.29
N LYS A 292 -15.76 -9.20 12.52
CA LYS A 292 -14.50 -9.85 12.86
C LYS A 292 -13.47 -9.69 11.74
N THR A 293 -13.90 -9.84 10.48
CA THR A 293 -13.06 -9.66 9.29
C THR A 293 -12.51 -8.24 9.22
N ILE A 294 -13.37 -7.22 9.31
CA ILE A 294 -12.94 -5.82 9.25
C ILE A 294 -12.01 -5.49 10.42
N LYS A 295 -12.31 -6.00 11.62
CA LYS A 295 -11.42 -5.83 12.78
C LYS A 295 -10.04 -6.45 12.52
N MET A 296 -9.99 -7.70 12.04
CA MET A 296 -8.73 -8.39 11.72
C MET A 296 -7.91 -7.63 10.67
N LEU A 297 -8.56 -7.12 9.61
CA LEU A 297 -7.89 -6.32 8.59
C LEU A 297 -7.32 -5.01 9.15
N CYS A 298 -8.06 -4.31 10.01
CA CYS A 298 -7.56 -3.11 10.69
C CYS A 298 -6.39 -3.44 11.65
N ASP A 299 -6.47 -4.57 12.36
CA ASP A 299 -5.39 -5.04 13.23
C ASP A 299 -4.13 -5.38 12.41
N ILE A 300 -4.27 -5.96 11.21
CA ILE A 300 -3.16 -6.18 10.27
C ILE A 300 -2.53 -4.85 9.83
N ALA A 301 -3.32 -3.84 9.50
CA ALA A 301 -2.80 -2.52 9.14
C ALA A 301 -1.95 -1.91 10.28
N GLU A 302 -2.45 -1.99 11.51
CA GLU A 302 -1.78 -1.49 12.71
C GLU A 302 -0.49 -2.29 13.00
N GLN A 303 -0.57 -3.62 12.97
CA GLN A 303 0.57 -4.52 13.19
C GLN A 303 1.62 -4.41 12.08
N SER A 304 1.24 -4.05 10.85
CA SER A 304 2.19 -3.86 9.74
C SER A 304 2.94 -2.52 9.81
N GLY A 305 2.64 -1.69 10.82
CA GLY A 305 3.18 -0.34 10.96
C GLY A 305 2.71 0.61 9.86
N LEU A 306 1.49 0.38 9.32
CA LEU A 306 1.00 1.12 8.14
C LEU A 306 1.03 2.64 8.37
N ARG A 307 0.61 3.12 9.54
CA ARG A 307 0.62 4.58 9.85
C ARG A 307 2.02 5.17 9.73
N LYS A 308 3.04 4.47 10.24
CA LYS A 308 4.44 4.92 10.16
C LYS A 308 4.93 4.95 8.71
N LYS A 309 4.60 3.94 7.91
CA LYS A 309 4.95 3.89 6.48
C LYS A 309 4.29 5.02 5.68
N ILE A 310 3.02 5.33 5.97
CA ILE A 310 2.30 6.48 5.41
C ILE A 310 3.01 7.78 5.81
N GLN A 311 3.31 7.97 7.10
CA GLN A 311 4.01 9.16 7.59
C GLN A 311 5.39 9.32 6.93
N ALA A 312 6.17 8.24 6.82
CA ALA A 312 7.47 8.24 6.15
C ALA A 312 7.36 8.68 4.68
N MET A 313 6.35 8.20 3.95
CA MET A 313 6.06 8.64 2.59
C MET A 313 5.79 10.16 2.53
N PHE A 314 4.91 10.65 3.39
CA PHE A 314 4.53 12.06 3.46
C PHE A 314 5.67 12.98 3.92
N GLN A 315 6.58 12.47 4.75
CA GLN A 315 7.77 13.18 5.23
C GLN A 315 8.92 13.20 4.22
N GLY A 316 8.79 12.48 3.10
CA GLY A 316 9.83 12.40 2.08
C GLY A 316 11.01 11.53 2.47
N GLU A 317 10.81 10.58 3.38
CA GLU A 317 11.80 9.54 3.65
C GLU A 317 12.05 8.71 2.38
N LYS A 318 13.24 8.14 2.29
CA LYS A 318 13.66 7.31 1.16
C LYS A 318 13.06 5.90 1.25
N ILE A 319 11.74 5.80 1.14
CA ILE A 319 11.00 4.55 1.25
C ILE A 319 11.17 3.62 0.04
N ASN A 320 11.56 4.17 -1.13
CA ASN A 320 12.02 3.37 -2.26
C ASN A 320 13.48 2.95 -2.02
N ARG A 321 13.68 1.94 -1.17
CA ARG A 321 15.01 1.50 -0.70
C ARG A 321 15.87 0.89 -1.82
N THR A 322 15.26 0.26 -2.83
CA THR A 322 16.02 -0.40 -3.92
C THR A 322 16.66 0.61 -4.88
N GLU A 323 16.14 1.83 -4.95
CA GLU A 323 16.71 2.92 -5.76
C GLU A 323 17.23 4.10 -4.93
N ASP A 324 17.18 4.01 -3.58
CA ASP A 324 17.55 5.07 -2.64
C ASP A 324 16.82 6.41 -2.90
N ARG A 325 15.49 6.35 -3.08
CA ARG A 325 14.64 7.50 -3.46
C ARG A 325 13.48 7.75 -2.50
N ALA A 326 13.14 9.03 -2.37
CA ALA A 326 11.86 9.45 -1.79
C ALA A 326 10.70 9.18 -2.74
N VAL A 327 9.48 9.15 -2.20
CA VAL A 327 8.23 8.98 -2.96
C VAL A 327 7.30 10.13 -2.59
N LEU A 328 7.31 11.19 -3.39
CA LEU A 328 6.76 12.50 -3.00
C LEU A 328 5.74 13.06 -3.99
N HIS A 329 5.03 12.20 -4.73
CA HIS A 329 3.97 12.65 -5.65
C HIS A 329 2.87 13.46 -4.94
N ILE A 330 2.66 13.25 -3.63
CA ILE A 330 1.77 14.05 -2.78
C ILE A 330 2.15 15.54 -2.70
N ALA A 331 3.43 15.89 -2.87
CA ALA A 331 3.90 17.27 -2.80
C ALA A 331 3.51 18.08 -4.05
N LEU A 332 3.24 17.40 -5.16
CA LEU A 332 2.91 18.02 -6.46
C LEU A 332 1.57 18.76 -6.46
N ARG A 333 0.70 18.41 -5.52
CA ARG A 333 -0.70 18.86 -5.46
C ARG A 333 -1.00 19.81 -4.31
N HIS A 334 0.03 20.28 -3.60
CA HIS A 334 -0.16 21.28 -2.56
C HIS A 334 -0.05 22.69 -3.11
N LEU A 335 -1.19 23.36 -3.22
CA LEU A 335 -1.28 24.71 -3.76
C LEU A 335 -0.96 25.78 -2.70
N LYS A 336 -0.60 27.00 -3.15
CA LYS A 336 -0.06 28.08 -2.28
C LYS A 336 -0.98 28.47 -1.12
N HIS A 337 -2.29 28.35 -1.33
CA HIS A 337 -3.27 28.79 -0.35
C HIS A 337 -3.53 27.72 0.73
N HIS A 338 -2.96 26.52 0.60
CA HIS A 338 -3.02 25.54 1.67
C HIS A 338 -2.12 25.95 2.85
N PRO A 339 -2.50 25.63 4.10
CA PRO A 339 -1.72 26.00 5.26
C PRO A 339 -0.35 25.31 5.27
N LYS A 340 0.73 26.09 5.37
CA LYS A 340 2.11 25.56 5.48
C LYS A 340 2.30 24.63 6.68
N GLU A 341 1.59 24.84 7.78
CA GLU A 341 1.66 24.02 9.00
C GLU A 341 1.15 22.59 8.81
N LYS A 342 0.33 22.35 7.78
CA LYS A 342 -0.14 21.02 7.40
C LYS A 342 0.81 20.32 6.44
N ASN A 343 1.92 20.96 6.07
CA ASN A 343 2.90 20.38 5.18
C ASN A 343 3.81 19.42 5.96
N THR A 344 4.01 18.22 5.40
CA THR A 344 4.86 17.16 5.96
C THR A 344 6.19 17.03 5.21
N TYR A 345 6.35 17.62 4.02
CA TYR A 345 7.56 17.55 3.19
C TYR A 345 8.39 18.85 3.23
N PRO A 346 9.68 18.81 2.85
CA PRO A 346 10.59 19.96 2.96
C PRO A 346 10.16 21.19 2.17
N GLU A 347 10.38 22.40 2.72
CA GLU A 347 10.01 23.67 2.06
C GLU A 347 10.68 23.86 0.68
N SER A 348 11.90 23.34 0.52
CA SER A 348 12.61 23.36 -0.77
C SER A 348 11.86 22.61 -1.88
N ILE A 349 11.21 21.48 -1.57
CA ILE A 349 10.39 20.73 -2.52
C ILE A 349 9.17 21.56 -2.92
N GLN A 350 8.52 22.20 -1.95
CA GLN A 350 7.35 23.02 -2.22
C GLN A 350 7.68 24.20 -3.13
N THR A 351 8.82 24.88 -2.93
CA THR A 351 9.27 25.95 -3.82
C THR A 351 9.48 25.44 -5.25
N LEU A 352 10.15 24.30 -5.43
CA LEU A 352 10.37 23.71 -6.76
C LEU A 352 9.06 23.41 -7.50
N VAL A 353 8.07 22.85 -6.80
CA VAL A 353 6.75 22.56 -7.38
C VAL A 353 6.03 23.85 -7.78
N GLN A 354 6.04 24.85 -6.91
CA GLN A 354 5.41 26.15 -7.16
C GLN A 354 6.02 26.86 -8.36
N ASP A 355 7.34 26.87 -8.48
CA ASP A 355 8.05 27.51 -9.60
C ASP A 355 7.66 26.89 -10.95
N VAL A 356 7.53 25.56 -10.99
CA VAL A 356 7.08 24.85 -12.20
C VAL A 356 5.62 25.16 -12.52
N LEU A 357 4.73 25.16 -11.51
CA LEU A 357 3.31 25.50 -11.72
C LEU A 357 3.14 26.94 -12.21
N GLU A 358 3.90 27.90 -11.66
CA GLU A 358 3.91 29.29 -12.14
C GLU A 358 4.42 29.40 -13.58
N LYS A 359 5.50 28.68 -13.91
CA LYS A 359 6.05 28.63 -15.27
C LYS A 359 5.00 28.10 -16.24
N ILE A 360 4.30 27.04 -15.86
CA ILE A 360 3.19 26.46 -16.66
C ILE A 360 2.05 27.46 -16.81
N GLN A 361 1.60 28.10 -15.73
CA GLN A 361 0.53 29.10 -15.79
C GLN A 361 0.89 30.25 -16.73
N LYS A 362 2.11 30.79 -16.63
CA LYS A 362 2.62 31.84 -17.51
C LYS A 362 2.64 31.39 -18.97
N PHE A 363 3.14 30.17 -19.24
CA PHE A 363 3.19 29.60 -20.57
C PHE A 363 1.79 29.37 -21.16
N CYS A 364 0.85 28.81 -20.40
CA CYS A 364 -0.53 28.62 -20.85
C CYS A 364 -1.19 29.96 -21.21
N LYS A 365 -1.02 31.00 -20.38
CA LYS A 365 -1.53 32.35 -20.68
C LYS A 365 -0.96 32.90 -21.99
N GLN A 366 0.33 32.68 -22.27
CA GLN A 366 0.95 33.09 -23.53
C GLN A 366 0.35 32.36 -24.73
N ILE A 367 0.11 31.04 -24.62
CA ILE A 367 -0.47 30.24 -25.70
C ILE A 367 -1.93 30.62 -25.94
N HIS A 368 -2.76 30.69 -24.89
CA HIS A 368 -4.19 31.03 -25.00
C HIS A 368 -4.42 32.49 -25.42
N GLY A 369 -3.50 33.40 -25.10
CA GLY A 369 -3.57 34.82 -25.46
C GLY A 369 -3.15 35.16 -26.89
N GLN A 370 -2.77 34.18 -27.72
CA GLN A 370 -2.38 34.43 -29.11
C GLN A 370 -3.57 34.94 -29.95
N THR A 371 -3.38 36.07 -30.62
CA THR A 371 -4.35 36.68 -31.54
C THR A 371 -3.98 36.50 -33.02
N THR A 372 -2.88 35.79 -33.31
CA THR A 372 -2.41 35.53 -34.67
C THR A 372 -3.35 34.59 -35.42
N PRO A 373 -3.44 34.67 -36.77
CA PRO A 373 -4.30 33.81 -37.58
C PRO A 373 -4.06 32.30 -37.38
N LYS A 374 -2.81 31.92 -37.09
CA LYS A 374 -2.40 30.53 -36.80
C LYS A 374 -2.05 30.36 -35.33
N LYS A 375 -3.02 30.64 -34.45
CA LYS A 375 -2.86 30.40 -33.01
C LYS A 375 -2.82 28.89 -32.73
N ILE A 376 -2.09 28.50 -31.71
CA ILE A 376 -2.05 27.09 -31.27
C ILE A 376 -3.43 26.67 -30.79
N LYS A 377 -3.95 25.58 -31.36
CA LYS A 377 -5.20 24.94 -30.96
C LYS A 377 -5.08 23.44 -30.79
N ASN A 378 -4.02 22.83 -31.31
CA ASN A 378 -3.75 21.40 -31.20
C ASN A 378 -2.55 21.17 -30.29
N ILE A 379 -2.67 20.20 -29.38
CA ILE A 379 -1.61 19.78 -28.48
C ILE A 379 -1.33 18.31 -28.78
N LEU A 380 -0.10 17.99 -29.18
CA LEU A 380 0.38 16.63 -29.37
C LEU A 380 1.34 16.28 -28.23
N SER A 381 0.84 15.54 -27.24
CA SER A 381 1.62 15.09 -26.10
C SER A 381 2.28 13.75 -26.40
N ILE A 382 3.61 13.73 -26.47
CA ILE A 382 4.41 12.54 -26.82
C ILE A 382 5.04 11.96 -25.56
N GLY A 383 4.63 10.75 -25.19
CA GLY A 383 5.12 10.06 -24.00
C GLY A 383 4.51 8.66 -23.87
N ILE A 384 5.20 7.73 -23.20
CA ILE A 384 4.76 6.34 -23.04
C ILE A 384 4.63 5.96 -21.56
N GLY A 385 3.73 5.01 -21.26
CA GLY A 385 3.47 4.55 -19.90
C GLY A 385 3.01 5.69 -18.98
N GLY A 386 3.77 5.91 -17.90
CA GLY A 386 3.41 6.90 -16.88
C GLY A 386 3.44 8.34 -17.37
N SER A 387 4.17 8.60 -18.46
CA SER A 387 4.21 9.91 -19.12
C SER A 387 2.94 10.25 -19.91
N TYR A 388 1.96 9.34 -19.94
CA TYR A 388 0.78 9.45 -20.80
C TYR A 388 -0.51 8.95 -20.12
N LEU A 389 -0.50 7.78 -19.48
CA LEU A 389 -1.74 7.09 -19.04
C LEU A 389 -2.56 7.92 -18.04
N GLY A 390 -1.92 8.47 -17.00
CA GLY A 390 -2.57 9.34 -16.03
C GLY A 390 -3.10 10.64 -16.65
N PRO A 391 -2.29 11.39 -17.41
CA PRO A 391 -2.76 12.54 -18.18
C PRO A 391 -3.92 12.23 -19.14
N GLU A 392 -3.90 11.11 -19.87
CA GLU A 392 -5.00 10.72 -20.76
C GLU A 392 -6.28 10.45 -19.97
N PHE A 393 -6.18 9.72 -18.86
CA PHE A 393 -7.29 9.51 -17.94
C PHE A 393 -7.93 10.84 -17.50
N LEU A 394 -7.12 11.77 -16.98
CA LEU A 394 -7.62 13.06 -16.50
C LEU A 394 -8.21 13.92 -17.62
N ALA A 395 -7.61 13.90 -18.82
CA ALA A 395 -8.11 14.63 -19.99
C ALA A 395 -9.48 14.11 -20.43
N VAL A 396 -9.65 12.78 -20.52
CA VAL A 396 -10.92 12.17 -20.94
C VAL A 396 -12.01 12.37 -19.88
N ALA A 397 -11.67 12.21 -18.60
CA ALA A 397 -12.59 12.43 -17.48
C ALA A 397 -13.06 13.90 -17.39
N SER A 398 -12.18 14.84 -17.71
CA SER A 398 -12.44 16.28 -17.60
C SER A 398 -12.84 16.94 -18.92
N LYS A 399 -13.03 16.18 -20.00
CA LYS A 399 -13.38 16.68 -21.34
C LYS A 399 -14.54 17.70 -21.37
N PRO A 400 -15.63 17.56 -20.59
CA PRO A 400 -16.72 18.55 -20.55
C PRO A 400 -16.28 19.97 -20.13
N TYR A 401 -15.11 20.08 -19.49
CA TYR A 401 -14.53 21.32 -18.98
C TYR A 401 -13.39 21.84 -19.85
N SER A 402 -13.20 21.26 -21.04
CA SER A 402 -12.15 21.68 -21.97
C SER A 402 -12.40 23.07 -22.54
N LEU A 403 -11.32 23.79 -22.84
CA LEU A 403 -11.39 25.11 -23.46
C LEU A 403 -11.93 24.98 -24.90
N PRO A 404 -12.87 25.84 -25.32
CA PRO A 404 -13.44 25.78 -26.67
C PRO A 404 -12.36 25.84 -27.76
N GLY A 405 -12.41 24.88 -28.68
CA GLY A 405 -11.51 24.81 -29.83
C GLY A 405 -10.11 24.26 -29.54
N MET A 406 -9.79 23.90 -28.29
CA MET A 406 -8.54 23.21 -27.97
C MET A 406 -8.69 21.70 -28.19
N ASN A 407 -7.69 21.09 -28.83
CA ASN A 407 -7.58 19.66 -29.06
C ASN A 407 -6.34 19.11 -28.38
N LEU A 408 -6.47 17.98 -27.68
CA LEU A 408 -5.37 17.28 -27.06
C LEU A 408 -5.33 15.84 -27.57
N ALA A 409 -4.18 15.45 -28.12
CA ALA A 409 -3.88 14.10 -28.56
C ALA A 409 -2.66 13.57 -27.79
N PHE A 410 -2.75 12.32 -27.37
CA PHE A 410 -1.62 11.59 -26.79
C PHE A 410 -1.06 10.62 -27.84
N LEU A 411 0.25 10.72 -28.08
CA LEU A 411 1.00 9.87 -28.98
C LEU A 411 2.00 9.06 -28.15
N ALA A 412 1.74 7.76 -28.02
CA ALA A 412 2.46 6.90 -27.09
C ALA A 412 3.19 5.77 -27.79
N ASN A 413 2.54 5.11 -28.76
CA ASN A 413 3.09 3.93 -29.40
C ASN A 413 4.16 4.32 -30.44
N ILE A 414 5.17 3.47 -30.62
CA ILE A 414 6.17 3.61 -31.68
C ILE A 414 5.65 3.11 -33.04
N ASP A 415 4.55 2.36 -33.05
CA ASP A 415 3.83 1.99 -34.26
C ASP A 415 3.45 3.27 -35.04
N GLY A 416 3.91 3.36 -36.29
CA GLY A 416 3.66 4.50 -37.16
C GLY A 416 2.18 4.77 -37.43
N THR A 417 1.32 3.78 -37.20
CA THR A 417 -0.13 3.92 -37.24
C THR A 417 -0.63 4.94 -36.21
N ASP A 418 -0.13 4.89 -34.97
CA ASP A 418 -0.53 5.84 -33.91
C ASP A 418 -0.13 7.27 -34.30
N PHE A 419 1.09 7.46 -34.83
CA PHE A 419 1.52 8.76 -35.35
C PHE A 419 0.60 9.24 -36.47
N ALA A 420 0.33 8.39 -37.46
CA ALA A 420 -0.48 8.74 -38.62
C ALA A 420 -1.90 9.15 -38.20
N GLU A 421 -2.58 8.35 -37.39
CA GLU A 421 -3.95 8.61 -36.93
C GLU A 421 -4.05 9.89 -36.10
N LYS A 422 -3.11 10.13 -35.18
CA LYS A 422 -3.13 11.32 -34.32
C LYS A 422 -2.81 12.61 -35.05
N THR A 423 -2.07 12.54 -36.16
CA THR A 423 -1.60 13.73 -36.90
C THR A 423 -2.35 14.00 -38.21
N GLN A 424 -3.11 13.03 -38.73
CA GLN A 424 -3.77 13.11 -40.04
C GLN A 424 -4.57 14.40 -40.25
N ASN A 425 -5.30 14.86 -39.22
CA ASN A 425 -6.19 16.01 -39.29
C ASN A 425 -5.65 17.26 -38.57
N LEU A 426 -4.37 17.27 -38.18
CA LEU A 426 -3.76 18.42 -37.50
C LEU A 426 -3.08 19.36 -38.52
N ASP A 427 -3.26 20.68 -38.37
CA ASP A 427 -2.38 21.67 -39.03
C ASP A 427 -1.09 21.80 -38.20
N PRO A 428 0.09 21.48 -38.77
CA PRO A 428 1.39 21.69 -38.13
C PRO A 428 1.61 23.11 -37.58
N GLU A 429 1.09 24.13 -38.27
CA GLU A 429 1.28 25.52 -37.87
C GLU A 429 0.37 25.96 -36.71
N GLU A 430 -0.59 25.13 -36.32
CA GLU A 430 -1.47 25.35 -35.16
C GLU A 430 -1.23 24.29 -34.06
N THR A 431 -0.18 23.47 -34.19
CA THR A 431 0.11 22.34 -33.29
C THR A 431 1.29 22.64 -32.37
N LEU A 432 1.13 22.44 -31.07
CA LEU A 432 2.22 22.41 -30.09
C LEU A 432 2.54 20.96 -29.72
N VAL A 433 3.79 20.57 -29.84
CA VAL A 433 4.33 19.27 -29.45
C VAL A 433 4.96 19.37 -28.06
N ILE A 434 4.54 18.48 -27.18
CA ILE A 434 5.10 18.33 -25.83
C ILE A 434 5.84 17.00 -25.78
N VAL A 435 7.16 17.03 -25.59
CA VAL A 435 7.98 15.81 -25.50
C VAL A 435 8.22 15.46 -24.03
N ILE A 436 7.69 14.33 -23.59
CA ILE A 436 7.71 13.90 -22.18
C ILE A 436 8.60 12.66 -22.02
N SER A 437 9.80 12.85 -21.47
CA SER A 437 10.71 11.74 -21.16
C SER A 437 11.69 12.16 -20.07
N LYS A 438 11.70 11.42 -18.95
CA LYS A 438 12.58 11.69 -17.81
C LYS A 438 14.05 11.74 -18.20
N THR A 439 14.52 10.74 -18.96
CA THR A 439 15.91 10.62 -19.42
C THR A 439 16.17 11.25 -20.78
N PHE A 440 15.11 11.66 -21.48
CA PHE A 440 15.13 12.16 -22.87
C PHE A 440 15.83 11.19 -23.85
N THR A 441 15.75 9.89 -23.58
CA THR A 441 16.37 8.81 -24.39
C THR A 441 15.44 7.65 -24.68
N THR A 442 14.20 7.68 -24.20
CA THR A 442 13.21 6.62 -24.45
C THR A 442 13.01 6.46 -25.96
N ALA A 443 13.25 5.25 -26.48
CA ALA A 443 13.36 5.05 -27.93
C ALA A 443 12.07 5.42 -28.67
N GLU A 444 10.93 4.99 -28.14
CA GLU A 444 9.58 5.26 -28.64
C GLU A 444 9.31 6.77 -28.68
N THR A 445 9.53 7.45 -27.55
CA THR A 445 9.31 8.91 -27.43
C THR A 445 10.20 9.70 -28.37
N MET A 446 11.49 9.36 -28.46
CA MET A 446 12.45 10.10 -29.29
C MET A 446 12.22 9.84 -30.78
N GLN A 447 11.86 8.62 -31.17
CA GLN A 447 11.44 8.31 -32.54
C GLN A 447 10.23 9.20 -32.91
N ASN A 448 9.19 9.21 -32.09
CA ASN A 448 7.99 10.01 -32.33
C ASN A 448 8.27 11.52 -32.35
N ALA A 449 9.14 12.03 -31.47
CA ALA A 449 9.52 13.44 -31.46
C ALA A 449 10.27 13.85 -32.74
N ASN A 450 11.18 13.01 -33.24
CA ASN A 450 11.86 13.24 -34.51
C ASN A 450 10.89 13.18 -35.69
N THR A 451 9.99 12.19 -35.71
CA THR A 451 8.94 12.08 -36.74
C THR A 451 8.01 13.30 -36.74
N ALA A 452 7.63 13.82 -35.57
CA ALA A 452 6.84 15.04 -35.44
C ALA A 452 7.56 16.26 -36.03
N LEU A 453 8.85 16.41 -35.72
CA LEU A 453 9.67 17.48 -36.28
C LEU A 453 9.75 17.39 -37.80
N GLU A 454 10.05 16.21 -38.34
CA GLU A 454 10.10 15.98 -39.79
C GLU A 454 8.76 16.22 -40.48
N TRP A 455 7.66 15.78 -39.85
CA TRP A 455 6.30 16.02 -40.34
C TRP A 455 6.01 17.52 -40.46
N MET A 456 6.35 18.29 -39.42
CA MET A 456 6.20 19.74 -39.44
C MET A 456 7.10 20.40 -40.49
N GLN A 457 8.36 19.97 -40.63
CA GLN A 457 9.28 20.47 -41.66
C GLN A 457 8.73 20.24 -43.06
N LYS A 458 8.29 19.01 -43.36
CA LYS A 458 7.75 18.63 -44.68
C LYS A 458 6.50 19.42 -45.04
N LYS A 459 5.62 19.69 -44.06
CA LYS A 459 4.35 20.37 -44.29
C LYS A 459 4.45 21.89 -44.31
N THR A 460 5.37 22.47 -43.54
CA THR A 460 5.49 23.95 -43.40
C THR A 460 6.65 24.54 -44.19
N GLN A 461 7.60 23.71 -44.64
CA GLN A 461 8.86 24.12 -45.29
C GLN A 461 9.75 25.03 -44.40
N LYS A 462 9.50 25.05 -43.08
CA LYS A 462 10.31 25.79 -42.10
C LYS A 462 11.54 25.00 -41.67
N THR A 463 12.57 25.72 -41.25
CA THR A 463 13.78 25.13 -40.67
C THR A 463 13.49 24.47 -39.33
N LYS A 464 14.40 23.61 -38.87
CA LYS A 464 14.30 22.95 -37.56
C LYS A 464 14.18 23.98 -36.44
N GLU A 465 15.02 25.02 -36.50
CA GLU A 465 15.13 26.07 -35.49
C GLU A 465 13.84 26.89 -35.38
N GLU A 466 13.24 27.25 -36.52
CA GLU A 466 11.95 27.97 -36.57
C GLU A 466 10.80 27.16 -35.97
N ILE A 467 10.77 25.84 -36.23
CA ILE A 467 9.75 24.95 -35.69
C ILE A 467 9.94 24.77 -34.19
N LEU A 468 11.16 24.44 -33.74
CA LEU A 468 11.42 24.17 -32.33
C LEU A 468 11.13 25.39 -31.44
N ALA A 469 11.48 26.61 -31.89
CA ALA A 469 11.25 27.83 -31.15
C ALA A 469 9.77 28.10 -30.82
N LYS A 470 8.84 27.65 -31.68
CA LYS A 470 7.41 27.94 -31.55
C LYS A 470 6.58 26.72 -31.13
N HIS A 471 6.89 25.56 -31.69
CA HIS A 471 6.01 24.39 -31.67
C HIS A 471 6.48 23.26 -30.76
N PHE A 472 7.65 23.36 -30.11
CA PHE A 472 8.13 22.31 -29.22
C PHE A 472 8.36 22.80 -27.79
N VAL A 473 8.01 21.96 -26.82
CA VAL A 473 8.37 22.09 -25.41
C VAL A 473 8.76 20.70 -24.88
N ALA A 474 9.53 20.65 -23.80
CA ALA A 474 9.94 19.39 -23.19
C ALA A 474 9.61 19.33 -21.71
N ILE A 475 9.34 18.12 -21.23
CA ILE A 475 9.23 17.79 -19.82
C ILE A 475 10.27 16.72 -19.52
N SER A 476 11.31 17.07 -18.77
CA SER A 476 12.45 16.18 -18.53
C SER A 476 13.26 16.56 -17.29
N SER A 477 14.03 15.59 -16.79
CA SER A 477 15.11 15.83 -15.84
C SER A 477 16.47 16.07 -16.52
N ASP A 478 16.60 15.75 -17.81
CA ASP A 478 17.85 15.85 -18.58
C ASP A 478 17.83 17.09 -19.49
N VAL A 479 18.08 18.26 -18.90
CA VAL A 479 18.04 19.57 -19.58
C VAL A 479 19.04 19.63 -20.74
N GLU A 480 20.23 19.04 -20.58
CA GLU A 480 21.27 19.08 -21.60
C GLU A 480 20.88 18.31 -22.87
N LYS A 481 20.23 17.14 -22.75
CA LYS A 481 19.70 16.44 -23.92
C LYS A 481 18.56 17.19 -24.61
N CYS A 482 17.70 17.86 -23.86
CA CYS A 482 16.66 18.70 -24.45
C CYS A 482 17.26 19.88 -25.23
N LYS A 483 18.29 20.55 -24.68
CA LYS A 483 19.04 21.61 -25.36
C LYS A 483 19.73 21.09 -26.62
N LYS A 484 20.36 19.91 -26.55
CA LYS A 484 20.99 19.25 -27.70
C LYS A 484 19.99 18.90 -28.80
N PHE A 485 18.75 18.57 -28.44
CA PHE A 485 17.67 18.39 -29.42
C PHE A 485 17.30 19.72 -30.11
N GLY A 486 17.44 20.84 -29.39
CA GLY A 486 17.23 22.21 -29.86
C GLY A 486 16.09 22.94 -29.15
N ILE A 487 15.59 22.42 -28.03
CA ILE A 487 14.53 23.06 -27.24
C ILE A 487 15.17 24.08 -26.29
N ALA A 488 14.67 25.32 -26.34
CA ALA A 488 15.15 26.40 -25.48
C ALA A 488 14.85 26.13 -24.00
N GLU A 489 15.72 26.59 -23.11
CA GLU A 489 15.66 26.28 -21.67
C GLU A 489 14.39 26.81 -20.98
N ASP A 490 13.90 27.97 -21.39
CA ASP A 490 12.64 28.54 -20.95
C ASP A 490 11.42 27.70 -21.39
N ARG A 491 11.60 26.76 -22.33
CA ARG A 491 10.59 25.82 -22.83
C ARG A 491 10.77 24.39 -22.32
N ILE A 492 11.68 24.18 -21.37
CA ILE A 492 11.87 22.92 -20.65
C ILE A 492 11.22 23.02 -19.26
N PHE A 493 10.33 22.10 -18.93
CA PHE A 493 9.66 22.02 -17.64
C PHE A 493 10.26 20.86 -16.83
N ALA A 494 10.62 21.14 -15.58
CA ALA A 494 11.36 20.19 -14.78
C ALA A 494 10.52 18.98 -14.36
N MET A 495 11.19 17.84 -14.26
CA MET A 495 10.70 16.61 -13.63
C MET A 495 11.76 16.14 -12.62
N TRP A 496 11.33 15.59 -11.49
CA TRP A 496 12.22 15.16 -10.42
C TRP A 496 12.31 13.64 -10.30
N ASP A 497 13.36 13.15 -9.63
CA ASP A 497 13.64 11.74 -9.47
C ASP A 497 12.64 11.01 -8.56
N TRP A 498 12.18 11.68 -7.50
CA TRP A 498 11.17 11.23 -6.53
C TRP A 498 9.73 11.18 -7.07
N VAL A 499 9.52 11.61 -8.32
CA VAL A 499 8.27 11.40 -9.06
C VAL A 499 8.40 10.13 -9.88
N GLY A 500 7.76 9.05 -9.40
CA GLY A 500 7.61 7.82 -10.16
C GLY A 500 6.73 8.04 -11.39
N GLY A 501 7.04 7.38 -12.52
CA GLY A 501 6.33 7.62 -13.79
C GLY A 501 4.82 7.44 -13.68
N ARG A 502 4.38 6.33 -13.08
CA ARG A 502 2.95 6.02 -12.85
C ARG A 502 2.25 6.90 -11.80
N PHE A 503 3.00 7.78 -11.11
CA PHE A 503 2.51 8.76 -10.14
C PHE A 503 2.77 10.21 -10.60
N SER A 504 3.02 10.42 -11.90
CA SER A 504 3.50 11.70 -12.43
C SER A 504 2.40 12.63 -12.96
N ALA A 505 1.14 12.19 -12.99
CA ALA A 505 0.04 12.93 -13.61
C ALA A 505 -0.23 14.31 -12.99
N THR A 506 0.12 14.51 -11.72
CA THR A 506 0.02 15.80 -11.02
C THR A 506 1.29 16.66 -11.13
N SER A 507 2.36 16.16 -11.73
CA SER A 507 3.58 16.92 -12.04
C SER A 507 3.44 17.71 -13.35
N ALA A 508 4.53 18.33 -13.83
CA ALA A 508 4.61 18.92 -15.17
C ALA A 508 4.03 18.01 -16.27
N VAL A 509 4.23 16.69 -16.15
CA VAL A 509 3.76 15.65 -17.09
C VAL A 509 2.27 15.80 -17.42
N GLY A 510 1.41 15.97 -16.41
CA GLY A 510 0.00 16.27 -16.65
C GLY A 510 -0.29 17.77 -16.63
N ALA A 511 0.35 18.53 -15.76
CA ALA A 511 0.07 19.96 -15.56
C ALA A 511 0.15 20.76 -16.85
N LEU A 512 1.16 20.54 -17.69
CA LEU A 512 1.32 21.30 -18.93
C LEU A 512 0.24 20.95 -19.98
N PRO A 513 0.11 19.69 -20.46
CA PRO A 513 -0.90 19.36 -21.46
C PRO A 513 -2.33 19.61 -20.97
N LEU A 514 -2.63 19.31 -19.70
CA LEU A 514 -3.97 19.50 -19.14
C LEU A 514 -4.30 20.98 -18.92
N SER A 515 -3.37 21.81 -18.46
CA SER A 515 -3.64 23.25 -18.32
C SER A 515 -3.83 23.93 -19.67
N LEU A 516 -3.12 23.49 -20.71
CA LEU A 516 -3.34 23.97 -22.07
C LEU A 516 -4.71 23.56 -22.61
N TYR A 517 -5.20 22.35 -22.27
CA TYR A 517 -6.45 21.80 -22.79
C TYR A 517 -7.69 22.25 -21.98
N LEU A 518 -7.60 22.24 -20.66
CA LEU A 518 -8.70 22.50 -19.72
C LEU A 518 -8.70 23.94 -19.18
N GLY A 519 -7.59 24.66 -19.32
CA GLY A 519 -7.32 25.87 -18.56
C GLY A 519 -6.62 25.54 -17.24
N PHE A 520 -5.78 26.46 -16.77
CA PHE A 520 -4.96 26.25 -15.57
C PHE A 520 -5.83 26.08 -14.32
N GLU A 521 -6.95 26.81 -14.22
CA GLU A 521 -7.88 26.76 -13.11
C GLU A 521 -8.53 25.38 -12.96
N ASN A 522 -8.94 24.75 -14.08
CA ASN A 522 -9.47 23.39 -14.06
C ASN A 522 -8.40 22.35 -13.72
N PHE A 523 -7.14 22.57 -14.13
CA PHE A 523 -6.05 21.71 -13.68
C PHE A 523 -5.80 21.86 -12.17
N CYS A 524 -5.85 23.08 -11.61
CA CYS A 524 -5.80 23.27 -10.17
C CYS A 524 -6.92 22.51 -9.45
N GLN A 525 -8.15 22.46 -10.00
CA GLN A 525 -9.21 21.64 -9.43
C GLN A 525 -8.86 20.14 -9.37
N ILE A 526 -8.14 19.60 -10.36
CA ILE A 526 -7.60 18.22 -10.29
C ILE A 526 -6.65 18.08 -9.09
N LEU A 527 -5.73 19.03 -8.91
CA LEU A 527 -4.80 19.02 -7.78
C LEU A 527 -5.54 19.10 -6.44
N GLU A 528 -6.59 19.91 -6.34
CA GLU A 528 -7.43 20.03 -5.15
C GLU A 528 -8.09 18.72 -4.76
N GLY A 529 -8.74 18.03 -5.70
CA GLY A 529 -9.40 16.76 -5.40
C GLY A 529 -8.40 15.67 -5.04
N ALA A 530 -7.24 15.69 -5.68
CA ALA A 530 -6.14 14.82 -5.35
C ALA A 530 -5.58 15.13 -3.94
N HIS A 531 -5.44 16.40 -3.58
CA HIS A 531 -4.95 16.82 -2.26
C HIS A 531 -5.94 16.49 -1.15
N TRP A 532 -7.24 16.64 -1.40
CA TRP A 532 -8.29 16.24 -0.45
C TRP A 532 -8.15 14.78 -0.05
N MET A 533 -7.96 13.88 -1.03
CA MET A 533 -7.81 12.45 -0.77
C MET A 533 -6.47 12.12 -0.09
N ASP A 534 -5.41 12.91 -0.28
CA ASP A 534 -4.19 12.80 0.53
C ASP A 534 -4.45 13.06 2.00
N GLN A 535 -5.18 14.13 2.30
CA GLN A 535 -5.48 14.51 3.67
C GLN A 535 -6.40 13.47 4.31
N HIS A 536 -7.39 12.97 3.57
CA HIS A 536 -8.21 11.84 4.01
C HIS A 536 -7.36 10.62 4.34
N PHE A 537 -6.48 10.22 3.42
CA PHE A 537 -5.60 9.08 3.59
C PHE A 537 -4.64 9.23 4.78
N LEU A 538 -4.06 10.42 4.95
CA LEU A 538 -3.10 10.71 6.01
C LEU A 538 -3.76 10.75 7.39
N HIS A 539 -5.00 11.26 7.49
CA HIS A 539 -5.58 11.61 8.78
C HIS A 539 -6.69 10.68 9.26
N ALA A 540 -7.55 10.17 8.38
CA ALA A 540 -8.72 9.39 8.78
C ALA A 540 -8.36 8.11 9.56
N GLU A 541 -9.23 7.75 10.50
CA GLU A 541 -9.17 6.47 11.21
C GLU A 541 -9.42 5.30 10.26
N TRP A 542 -8.87 4.12 10.55
CA TRP A 542 -8.89 2.99 9.61
C TRP A 542 -10.26 2.65 9.04
N LYS A 543 -11.31 2.61 9.89
CA LYS A 543 -12.67 2.28 9.47
C LYS A 543 -13.32 3.34 8.58
N GLU A 544 -12.81 4.57 8.57
CA GLU A 544 -13.31 5.71 7.81
C GLU A 544 -12.38 6.09 6.65
N ASN A 545 -11.23 5.41 6.52
CA ASN A 545 -10.21 5.73 5.55
C ASN A 545 -10.41 4.93 4.25
N ILE A 546 -10.82 5.61 3.18
CA ILE A 546 -11.28 4.99 1.93
C ILE A 546 -10.14 4.20 1.25
N PRO A 547 -8.94 4.77 1.02
CA PRO A 547 -7.83 4.01 0.46
C PRO A 547 -7.39 2.82 1.33
N VAL A 548 -7.42 2.97 2.66
CA VAL A 548 -7.04 1.89 3.58
C VAL A 548 -8.03 0.74 3.53
N ILE A 549 -9.33 0.99 3.66
CA ILE A 549 -10.35 -0.07 3.61
C ILE A 549 -10.38 -0.74 2.25
N SER A 550 -10.35 0.03 1.16
CA SER A 550 -10.33 -0.55 -0.19
C SER A 550 -9.07 -1.40 -0.46
N GLY A 551 -7.89 -0.97 0.03
CA GLY A 551 -6.66 -1.77 -0.06
C GLY A 551 -6.66 -3.02 0.82
N LEU A 552 -7.24 -2.94 2.03
CA LEU A 552 -7.41 -4.08 2.93
C LEU A 552 -8.41 -5.12 2.39
N ILE A 553 -9.47 -4.66 1.73
CA ILE A 553 -10.43 -5.53 1.03
C ILE A 553 -9.74 -6.25 -0.13
N ASP A 554 -8.83 -5.60 -0.86
CA ASP A 554 -8.04 -6.30 -1.89
C ASP A 554 -7.18 -7.40 -1.28
N ILE A 555 -6.49 -7.10 -0.18
CA ILE A 555 -5.70 -8.11 0.55
C ILE A 555 -6.56 -9.28 1.00
N TRP A 556 -7.77 -9.01 1.52
CA TRP A 556 -8.74 -10.06 1.83
C TRP A 556 -9.10 -10.89 0.61
N ASN A 557 -9.48 -10.25 -0.49
CA ASN A 557 -9.89 -10.95 -1.70
C ASN A 557 -8.75 -11.78 -2.30
N ILE A 558 -7.53 -11.24 -2.35
CA ILE A 558 -6.34 -11.92 -2.90
C ILE A 558 -5.88 -13.05 -1.99
N ASN A 559 -5.64 -12.74 -0.72
CA ASN A 559 -4.89 -13.62 0.18
C ASN A 559 -5.80 -14.57 0.97
N ALA A 560 -7.06 -14.19 1.25
CA ALA A 560 -8.03 -15.03 1.93
C ALA A 560 -8.94 -15.80 0.96
N LEU A 561 -9.46 -15.13 -0.07
CA LEU A 561 -10.41 -15.71 -1.02
C LEU A 561 -9.77 -16.26 -2.31
N GLY A 562 -8.49 -15.96 -2.55
CA GLY A 562 -7.75 -16.44 -3.72
C GLY A 562 -8.13 -15.74 -5.02
N CYS A 563 -8.75 -14.56 -4.98
CA CYS A 563 -9.11 -13.78 -6.15
C CYS A 563 -7.86 -13.13 -6.77
N GLN A 564 -7.47 -13.56 -7.97
CA GLN A 564 -6.28 -13.05 -8.67
C GLN A 564 -6.60 -12.00 -9.76
N SER A 565 -7.83 -11.50 -9.80
CA SER A 565 -8.24 -10.47 -10.75
C SER A 565 -9.30 -9.56 -10.14
N ARG A 566 -9.30 -8.29 -10.50
CA ARG A 566 -10.29 -7.30 -10.07
C ARG A 566 -10.81 -6.52 -11.28
N ALA A 567 -12.14 -6.41 -11.37
CA ALA A 567 -12.81 -5.68 -12.44
C ALA A 567 -13.12 -4.24 -11.99
N LEU A 568 -12.67 -3.23 -12.74
CA LEU A 568 -12.98 -1.82 -12.49
C LEU A 568 -14.04 -1.34 -13.49
N LEU A 569 -15.24 -1.05 -12.99
CA LEU A 569 -16.47 -0.94 -13.77
C LEU A 569 -17.12 0.43 -13.55
N PRO A 570 -16.58 1.52 -14.13
CA PRO A 570 -17.17 2.83 -13.98
C PRO A 570 -18.44 2.96 -14.82
N TYR A 571 -19.56 3.34 -14.21
CA TYR A 571 -20.81 3.70 -14.89
C TYR A 571 -20.75 5.17 -15.32
N SER A 572 -19.71 5.47 -16.11
CA SER A 572 -19.47 6.76 -16.74
C SER A 572 -18.49 6.57 -17.89
N GLN A 573 -18.90 6.94 -19.11
CA GLN A 573 -18.04 6.87 -20.29
C GLN A 573 -16.81 7.80 -20.16
N GLY A 574 -16.92 8.88 -19.38
CA GLY A 574 -15.79 9.79 -19.09
C GLY A 574 -14.64 9.10 -18.34
N LEU A 575 -14.89 7.96 -17.68
CA LEU A 575 -13.87 7.17 -16.99
C LEU A 575 -13.33 5.99 -17.83
N SER A 576 -13.56 5.98 -19.14
CA SER A 576 -13.09 4.92 -20.06
C SER A 576 -11.58 4.65 -20.03
N LYS A 577 -10.78 5.59 -19.51
CA LYS A 577 -9.32 5.46 -19.39
C LYS A 577 -8.84 5.15 -17.97
N LEU A 578 -9.75 5.11 -16.99
CA LEU A 578 -9.40 4.83 -15.60
C LEU A 578 -8.85 3.41 -15.42
N ALA A 579 -9.40 2.42 -16.11
CA ALA A 579 -8.91 1.04 -16.06
C ALA A 579 -7.47 0.93 -16.57
N ALA A 580 -7.16 1.55 -17.72
CA ALA A 580 -5.82 1.55 -18.30
C ALA A 580 -4.79 2.25 -17.39
N TYR A 581 -5.15 3.38 -16.76
CA TYR A 581 -4.31 4.03 -15.76
C TYR A 581 -4.07 3.12 -14.55
N THR A 582 -5.14 2.52 -14.01
CA THR A 582 -5.08 1.64 -12.83
C THR A 582 -4.29 0.36 -13.11
N GLN A 583 -4.33 -0.17 -14.34
CA GLN A 583 -3.51 -1.31 -14.76
C GLN A 583 -2.02 -1.02 -14.57
N GLN A 584 -1.51 0.09 -15.12
CA GLN A 584 -0.11 0.45 -14.89
C GLN A 584 0.13 0.73 -13.40
N GLY A 585 -0.72 1.55 -12.79
CA GLY A 585 -0.60 1.95 -11.39
C GLY A 585 -0.44 0.77 -10.45
N GLU A 586 -1.34 -0.21 -10.50
CA GLU A 586 -1.34 -1.35 -9.59
C GLU A 586 -0.41 -2.48 -10.03
N MET A 587 -0.45 -2.88 -11.30
CA MET A 587 0.27 -4.08 -11.74
C MET A 587 1.78 -3.83 -11.81
N GLU A 588 2.22 -2.65 -12.25
CA GLU A 588 3.66 -2.30 -12.26
C GLU A 588 4.20 -2.05 -10.84
N SER A 589 3.36 -1.50 -9.94
CA SER A 589 3.76 -1.26 -8.55
C SER A 589 3.84 -2.54 -7.74
N ASN A 590 2.78 -3.35 -7.75
CA ASN A 590 2.57 -4.42 -6.80
C ASN A 590 2.68 -5.83 -7.40
N GLY A 591 2.96 -5.96 -8.70
CA GLY A 591 3.32 -7.22 -9.35
C GLY A 591 4.76 -7.64 -9.01
N LYS A 592 5.02 -7.95 -7.73
CA LYS A 592 6.36 -8.21 -7.20
C LYS A 592 6.45 -9.64 -6.66
N ARG A 593 7.66 -10.20 -6.71
CA ARG A 593 7.95 -11.58 -6.26
C ARG A 593 9.02 -11.66 -5.16
N VAL A 594 9.47 -10.49 -4.70
CA VAL A 594 10.44 -10.34 -3.62
C VAL A 594 9.97 -9.25 -2.66
N ASP A 595 10.28 -9.42 -1.38
CA ASP A 595 9.98 -8.44 -0.35
C ASP A 595 10.99 -7.28 -0.33
N MET A 596 10.81 -6.34 0.61
CA MET A 596 11.71 -5.19 0.78
C MET A 596 13.16 -5.55 1.17
N GLU A 597 13.40 -6.78 1.63
CA GLU A 597 14.74 -7.28 1.94
C GLU A 597 15.36 -8.06 0.76
N GLY A 598 14.60 -8.28 -0.31
CA GLY A 598 15.03 -8.98 -1.51
C GLY A 598 14.79 -10.49 -1.46
N ASP A 599 14.09 -10.99 -0.45
CA ASP A 599 13.78 -12.41 -0.31
C ASP A 599 12.57 -12.81 -1.16
N PRO A 600 12.56 -14.02 -1.77
CA PRO A 600 11.39 -14.52 -2.49
C PRO A 600 10.14 -14.60 -1.61
N ILE A 601 9.00 -14.25 -2.20
CA ILE A 601 7.68 -14.29 -1.57
C ILE A 601 6.91 -15.55 -2.01
N GLU A 602 6.22 -16.20 -1.06
CA GLU A 602 5.37 -17.38 -1.31
C GLU A 602 3.85 -17.04 -1.37
N TYR A 603 3.46 -15.83 -0.99
CA TYR A 603 2.07 -15.34 -1.08
C TYR A 603 1.78 -14.55 -2.37
N ASN A 604 0.51 -14.49 -2.76
CA ASN A 604 0.07 -13.65 -3.88
C ASN A 604 0.18 -12.15 -3.53
N THR A 605 0.68 -11.35 -4.47
CA THR A 605 0.71 -9.87 -4.41
C THR A 605 -0.31 -9.27 -5.38
N GLY A 606 0.04 -8.20 -6.13
CA GLY A 606 -0.87 -7.52 -7.05
C GLY A 606 -1.63 -8.44 -8.01
N GLU A 607 -2.91 -8.11 -8.21
CA GLU A 607 -3.84 -8.86 -9.06
C GLU A 607 -3.88 -8.33 -10.50
N VAL A 608 -4.51 -9.09 -11.41
CA VAL A 608 -4.78 -8.61 -12.77
C VAL A 608 -5.94 -7.62 -12.74
N ILE A 609 -5.68 -6.37 -13.13
CA ILE A 609 -6.71 -5.34 -13.26
C ILE A 609 -7.23 -5.30 -14.69
N PHE A 610 -8.55 -5.28 -14.84
CA PHE A 610 -9.19 -5.04 -16.13
C PHE A 610 -10.54 -4.35 -15.92
N GLY A 611 -11.15 -3.86 -17.00
CA GLY A 611 -12.48 -3.26 -16.92
C GLY A 611 -12.81 -2.39 -18.11
N GLU A 612 -14.09 -2.08 -18.24
CA GLU A 612 -14.68 -1.21 -19.25
C GLU A 612 -15.84 -0.44 -18.61
N PRO A 613 -16.20 0.75 -19.13
CA PRO A 613 -17.38 1.45 -18.65
C PRO A 613 -18.66 0.61 -18.73
N GLY A 614 -19.51 0.76 -17.72
CA GLY A 614 -20.90 0.35 -17.79
C GLY A 614 -21.67 1.22 -18.80
N THR A 615 -22.57 0.68 -19.61
CA THR A 615 -23.03 -0.72 -19.65
C THR A 615 -22.24 -1.61 -20.63
N ASN A 616 -21.26 -1.08 -21.36
CA ASN A 616 -20.50 -1.83 -22.39
C ASN A 616 -19.92 -3.14 -21.85
N GLY A 617 -19.31 -3.11 -20.65
CA GLY A 617 -18.78 -4.31 -20.00
C GLY A 617 -19.83 -5.41 -19.78
N GLN A 618 -21.09 -5.03 -19.52
CA GLN A 618 -22.20 -5.98 -19.33
C GLN A 618 -22.45 -6.83 -20.58
N HIS A 619 -22.25 -6.24 -21.75
CA HIS A 619 -22.43 -6.88 -23.05
C HIS A 619 -21.12 -7.47 -23.61
N SER A 620 -20.08 -7.59 -22.78
CA SER A 620 -18.78 -8.14 -23.16
C SER A 620 -18.38 -9.32 -22.27
N PHE A 621 -18.10 -9.08 -20.99
CA PHE A 621 -17.48 -10.09 -20.10
C PHE A 621 -18.26 -10.36 -18.81
N TYR A 622 -19.41 -9.71 -18.56
CA TYR A 622 -20.19 -9.95 -17.34
C TYR A 622 -20.77 -11.38 -17.26
N GLN A 623 -20.91 -12.07 -18.39
CA GLN A 623 -21.21 -13.52 -18.39
C GLN A 623 -20.22 -14.30 -17.52
N LEU A 624 -18.92 -14.02 -17.67
CA LEU A 624 -17.87 -14.62 -16.86
C LEU A 624 -17.97 -14.15 -15.41
N LEU A 625 -18.20 -12.85 -15.19
CA LEU A 625 -18.34 -12.30 -13.85
C LEU A 625 -19.50 -12.96 -13.07
N HIS A 626 -20.63 -13.26 -13.71
CA HIS A 626 -21.83 -13.81 -13.06
C HIS A 626 -21.87 -15.33 -12.93
N GLN A 627 -21.43 -16.07 -13.96
CA GLN A 627 -21.58 -17.53 -14.01
C GLN A 627 -20.26 -18.29 -14.15
N GLY A 628 -19.14 -17.59 -14.42
CA GLY A 628 -17.82 -18.21 -14.47
C GLY A 628 -17.39 -18.77 -13.11
N LYS A 629 -16.60 -19.86 -13.12
CA LYS A 629 -16.08 -20.45 -11.87
C LYS A 629 -15.12 -19.53 -11.12
N GLN A 630 -14.39 -18.70 -11.84
CA GLN A 630 -13.54 -17.68 -11.24
C GLN A 630 -14.41 -16.61 -10.59
N ILE A 631 -14.12 -16.30 -9.33
CA ILE A 631 -14.71 -15.17 -8.63
C ILE A 631 -13.80 -13.96 -8.87
N VAL A 632 -14.38 -12.91 -9.44
CA VAL A 632 -13.69 -11.66 -9.73
C VAL A 632 -14.39 -10.55 -8.94
N PRO A 633 -13.76 -10.02 -7.88
CA PRO A 633 -14.25 -8.83 -7.20
C PRO A 633 -14.41 -7.65 -8.16
N CYS A 634 -15.48 -6.89 -7.99
CA CYS A 634 -15.85 -5.80 -8.88
C CYS A 634 -15.94 -4.47 -8.13
N ASP A 635 -15.33 -3.42 -8.69
CA ASP A 635 -15.45 -2.04 -8.20
C ASP A 635 -16.34 -1.24 -9.16
N PHE A 636 -17.51 -0.85 -8.69
CA PHE A 636 -18.47 -0.01 -9.41
C PHE A 636 -18.26 1.46 -9.04
N ILE A 637 -18.20 2.36 -10.03
CA ILE A 637 -18.10 3.80 -9.78
C ILE A 637 -19.23 4.50 -10.53
N GLY A 638 -20.14 5.15 -9.80
CA GLY A 638 -21.30 5.86 -10.35
C GLY A 638 -21.32 7.33 -9.93
N PHE A 639 -22.15 8.11 -10.62
CA PHE A 639 -22.36 9.53 -10.32
C PHE A 639 -23.86 9.81 -10.14
N MET A 640 -24.20 10.74 -9.25
CA MET A 640 -25.58 11.20 -9.05
C MET A 640 -26.04 12.11 -10.21
N GLU A 641 -25.12 12.84 -10.81
CA GLU A 641 -25.37 13.70 -11.97
C GLU A 641 -24.44 13.40 -13.14
N ALA A 642 -25.01 13.43 -14.35
CA ALA A 642 -24.25 13.43 -15.59
C ALA A 642 -23.64 14.81 -15.89
N PRO A 643 -22.43 14.86 -16.48
CA PRO A 643 -21.87 16.10 -17.00
C PRO A 643 -22.65 16.63 -18.22
N TYR A 644 -23.26 15.74 -19.01
CA TYR A 644 -24.12 16.09 -20.14
C TYR A 644 -25.54 15.59 -19.86
N GLN A 645 -26.50 16.51 -19.82
CA GLN A 645 -27.91 16.19 -19.64
C GLN A 645 -28.53 15.85 -21.01
N VAL A 646 -28.85 14.58 -21.21
CA VAL A 646 -29.46 14.08 -22.44
C VAL A 646 -30.77 13.39 -22.08
N THR A 647 -31.87 13.88 -22.65
CA THR A 647 -33.21 13.34 -22.47
C THR A 647 -33.83 13.01 -23.82
N ASN A 648 -34.65 11.96 -23.84
CA ASN A 648 -35.53 11.66 -24.95
C ASN A 648 -36.94 12.08 -24.57
N SER A 649 -37.60 12.89 -25.39
CA SER A 649 -38.94 13.42 -25.08
C SER A 649 -40.02 12.34 -24.94
N LYS A 650 -39.74 11.10 -25.35
CA LYS A 650 -40.66 9.96 -25.26
C LYS A 650 -40.46 9.08 -24.04
N ASP A 651 -39.31 9.18 -23.37
CA ASP A 651 -38.95 8.32 -22.24
C ASP A 651 -39.19 9.05 -20.92
N ILE A 652 -39.67 8.31 -19.91
CA ILE A 652 -39.98 8.86 -18.58
C ILE A 652 -38.70 9.19 -17.80
N ILE A 653 -37.65 8.38 -17.99
CA ILE A 653 -36.35 8.54 -17.35
C ILE A 653 -35.30 8.98 -18.37
N SER A 654 -34.34 9.77 -17.92
CA SER A 654 -33.21 10.25 -18.71
C SER A 654 -32.23 9.13 -19.06
N HIS A 655 -31.34 9.40 -20.02
CA HIS A 655 -30.24 8.48 -20.33
C HIS A 655 -29.34 8.19 -19.12
N HIS A 656 -29.16 9.17 -18.22
CA HIS A 656 -28.35 9.00 -17.03
C HIS A 656 -29.04 8.10 -16.00
N GLU A 657 -30.33 8.31 -15.77
CA GLU A 657 -31.10 7.46 -14.86
C GLU A 657 -31.14 6.01 -15.36
N GLU A 658 -31.31 5.79 -16.67
CA GLU A 658 -31.24 4.45 -17.29
C GLU A 658 -29.87 3.79 -17.12
N LEU A 659 -28.77 4.54 -17.23
CA LEU A 659 -27.44 4.03 -16.91
C LEU A 659 -27.35 3.62 -15.43
N MET A 660 -27.90 4.43 -14.53
CA MET A 660 -27.83 4.21 -13.09
C MET A 660 -28.72 3.06 -12.61
N THR A 661 -29.82 2.71 -13.30
CA THR A 661 -30.58 1.49 -12.98
C THR A 661 -29.68 0.26 -12.97
N ASN A 662 -28.75 0.21 -13.93
CA ASN A 662 -27.80 -0.89 -14.07
C ASN A 662 -26.62 -0.80 -13.07
N PHE A 663 -26.25 0.40 -12.63
CA PHE A 663 -25.26 0.60 -11.56
C PHE A 663 -25.76 -0.01 -10.25
N PHE A 664 -27.06 0.11 -9.95
CA PHE A 664 -27.65 -0.50 -8.76
C PHE A 664 -27.92 -2.00 -8.94
N ALA A 665 -28.42 -2.42 -10.10
CA ALA A 665 -28.84 -3.81 -10.32
C ALA A 665 -27.67 -4.81 -10.37
N GLN A 666 -26.53 -4.44 -10.95
CA GLN A 666 -25.44 -5.38 -11.20
C GLN A 666 -24.71 -5.86 -9.92
N PRO A 667 -24.37 -4.97 -8.95
CA PRO A 667 -23.85 -5.40 -7.65
C PRO A 667 -24.81 -6.34 -6.90
N ASP A 668 -26.11 -6.07 -6.94
CA ASP A 668 -27.12 -6.94 -6.30
C ASP A 668 -27.23 -8.30 -6.98
N ALA A 669 -27.23 -8.33 -8.31
CA ALA A 669 -27.24 -9.57 -9.07
C ALA A 669 -25.99 -10.44 -8.80
N LEU A 670 -24.81 -9.81 -8.66
CA LEU A 670 -23.57 -10.49 -8.26
C LEU A 670 -23.65 -11.04 -6.83
N ALA A 671 -24.17 -10.25 -5.89
CA ALA A 671 -24.24 -10.62 -4.49
C ALA A 671 -25.26 -11.73 -4.21
N PHE A 672 -26.46 -11.64 -4.77
CA PHE A 672 -27.60 -12.50 -4.38
C PHE A 672 -27.93 -13.60 -5.38
N GLY A 673 -27.51 -13.44 -6.64
CA GLY A 673 -27.77 -14.41 -7.69
C GLY A 673 -29.27 -14.71 -7.88
N LYS A 674 -29.54 -15.87 -8.47
CA LYS A 674 -30.89 -16.35 -8.79
C LYS A 674 -30.86 -17.86 -8.91
N LYS A 675 -31.59 -18.54 -8.03
CA LYS A 675 -31.80 -19.99 -8.17
C LYS A 675 -32.67 -20.28 -9.39
N SER A 676 -32.32 -21.33 -10.12
CA SER A 676 -33.11 -21.87 -11.22
C SER A 676 -33.05 -23.39 -11.19
N GLU A 677 -34.16 -24.03 -11.56
CA GLU A 677 -34.24 -25.49 -11.73
C GLU A 677 -33.38 -25.97 -12.91
N THR A 678 -33.18 -25.12 -13.92
CA THR A 678 -32.23 -25.38 -15.02
C THR A 678 -30.86 -24.85 -14.65
N GLY A 679 -29.81 -25.67 -14.78
CA GLY A 679 -28.44 -25.27 -14.45
C GLY A 679 -27.95 -24.03 -15.22
N HIS A 680 -28.37 -23.85 -16.48
CA HIS A 680 -27.92 -22.74 -17.34
C HIS A 680 -28.41 -21.36 -16.89
N LYS A 681 -29.60 -21.28 -16.28
CA LYS A 681 -30.18 -20.01 -15.79
C LYS A 681 -29.92 -19.78 -14.30
N HIS A 682 -29.11 -20.64 -13.68
CA HIS A 682 -28.70 -20.51 -12.30
C HIS A 682 -27.59 -19.46 -12.18
N PHE A 683 -27.78 -18.49 -11.29
CA PHE A 683 -26.78 -17.51 -10.91
C PHE A 683 -26.38 -17.80 -9.46
N PRO A 684 -25.13 -18.23 -9.20
CA PRO A 684 -24.74 -18.71 -7.87
C PRO A 684 -24.73 -17.62 -6.79
N GLY A 685 -24.66 -16.34 -7.17
CA GLY A 685 -24.51 -15.24 -6.22
C GLY A 685 -23.18 -15.32 -5.46
N ASN A 686 -23.13 -14.67 -4.29
CA ASN A 686 -21.98 -14.62 -3.39
C ASN A 686 -20.69 -14.08 -4.05
N ARG A 687 -20.82 -13.17 -5.02
CA ARG A 687 -19.69 -12.57 -5.74
C ARG A 687 -19.43 -11.16 -5.20
N PRO A 688 -18.21 -10.88 -4.70
CA PRO A 688 -17.94 -9.66 -3.98
C PRO A 688 -17.92 -8.44 -4.89
N SER A 689 -18.44 -7.32 -4.41
CA SER A 689 -18.31 -6.03 -5.07
C SER A 689 -18.30 -4.87 -4.09
N SER A 690 -17.72 -3.74 -4.53
CA SER A 690 -17.81 -2.45 -3.87
C SER A 690 -18.40 -1.42 -4.82
N SER A 691 -19.12 -0.43 -4.30
CA SER A 691 -19.75 0.63 -5.07
C SER A 691 -19.36 2.00 -4.52
N ALA A 692 -18.79 2.85 -5.36
CA ALA A 692 -18.54 4.25 -5.06
C ALA A 692 -19.58 5.12 -5.78
N LEU A 693 -20.35 5.91 -5.03
CA LEU A 693 -21.26 6.91 -5.59
C LEU A 693 -20.73 8.30 -5.26
N LEU A 694 -20.46 9.09 -6.30
CA LEU A 694 -20.00 10.47 -6.19
C LEU A 694 -21.07 11.41 -6.75
N HIS A 695 -20.99 12.70 -6.44
CA HIS A 695 -21.99 13.64 -6.94
C HIS A 695 -21.92 13.83 -8.46
N LYS A 696 -20.77 14.22 -9.00
CA LYS A 696 -20.57 14.49 -10.44
C LYS A 696 -19.12 14.28 -10.87
N LEU A 697 -18.90 13.87 -12.11
CA LEU A 697 -17.55 13.79 -12.68
C LEU A 697 -17.07 15.18 -13.11
N THR A 698 -16.16 15.76 -12.32
CA THR A 698 -15.55 17.08 -12.46
C THR A 698 -14.03 16.93 -12.47
N PRO A 699 -13.25 17.97 -12.81
CA PRO A 699 -11.80 17.90 -12.68
C PRO A 699 -11.37 17.56 -11.23
N PHE A 700 -12.07 18.11 -10.24
CA PHE A 700 -11.87 17.76 -8.82
C PHE A 700 -12.09 16.26 -8.56
N THR A 701 -13.23 15.69 -8.93
CA THR A 701 -13.49 14.28 -8.64
C THR A 701 -12.61 13.33 -9.46
N ALA A 702 -12.14 13.74 -10.65
CA ALA A 702 -11.13 13.01 -11.40
C ALA A 702 -9.78 12.95 -10.65
N GLY A 703 -9.33 14.08 -10.07
CA GLY A 703 -8.14 14.13 -9.23
C GLY A 703 -8.28 13.32 -7.93
N LEU A 704 -9.47 13.33 -7.32
CA LEU A 704 -9.79 12.52 -6.15
C LEU A 704 -9.66 11.01 -6.47
N LEU A 705 -10.23 10.56 -7.59
CA LEU A 705 -10.13 9.16 -8.04
C LEU A 705 -8.70 8.76 -8.38
N LEU A 706 -7.92 9.66 -9.00
CA LEU A 706 -6.49 9.45 -9.24
C LEU A 706 -5.77 9.12 -7.94
N SER A 707 -5.93 9.99 -6.93
CA SER A 707 -5.28 9.86 -5.63
C SER A 707 -5.73 8.63 -4.86
N TRP A 708 -7.00 8.26 -4.96
CA TRP A 708 -7.51 7.07 -4.30
C TRP A 708 -6.76 5.85 -4.84
N THR A 709 -6.65 5.71 -6.16
CA THR A 709 -5.87 4.64 -6.78
C THR A 709 -4.42 4.65 -6.29
N GLU A 710 -3.75 5.80 -6.24
CA GLU A 710 -2.36 5.94 -5.75
C GLU A 710 -2.19 5.44 -4.30
N HIS A 711 -3.09 5.82 -3.39
CA HIS A 711 -3.00 5.43 -1.99
C HIS A 711 -3.40 3.98 -1.76
N ARG A 712 -4.36 3.45 -2.52
CA ARG A 712 -4.72 2.03 -2.49
C ARG A 712 -3.52 1.15 -2.89
N ILE A 713 -2.74 1.58 -3.88
CA ILE A 713 -1.47 0.94 -4.26
C ILE A 713 -0.50 0.89 -3.08
N ALA A 714 -0.28 2.04 -2.42
CA ALA A 714 0.65 2.17 -1.31
C ALA A 714 0.25 1.29 -0.11
N VAL A 715 -1.03 1.27 0.27
CA VAL A 715 -1.56 0.42 1.35
C VAL A 715 -1.21 -1.05 1.12
N LYS A 716 -1.51 -1.57 -0.08
CA LYS A 716 -1.26 -2.97 -0.43
C LYS A 716 0.22 -3.30 -0.38
N GLY A 717 1.06 -2.47 -0.99
CA GLY A 717 2.51 -2.67 -0.99
C GLY A 717 3.13 -2.64 0.40
N PHE A 718 2.68 -1.69 1.24
CA PHE A 718 3.14 -1.56 2.62
C PHE A 718 2.78 -2.76 3.49
N ILE A 719 1.58 -3.33 3.32
CA ILE A 719 1.15 -4.51 4.08
C ILE A 719 1.86 -5.77 3.59
N TRP A 720 2.00 -5.96 2.27
CA TRP A 720 2.79 -7.06 1.70
C TRP A 720 4.30 -6.92 1.92
N ASN A 721 4.76 -5.80 2.48
CA ASN A 721 6.17 -5.49 2.65
C ASN A 721 6.98 -5.60 1.35
N ILE A 722 6.44 -5.08 0.24
CA ILE A 722 7.10 -5.01 -1.07
C ILE A 722 7.40 -3.57 -1.45
N ASN A 723 8.32 -3.37 -2.40
CA ASN A 723 8.55 -2.05 -2.96
C ASN A 723 7.52 -1.73 -4.05
N SER A 724 6.56 -0.85 -3.79
CA SER A 724 5.59 -0.39 -4.81
C SER A 724 6.18 0.58 -5.85
N PHE A 725 7.41 1.05 -5.66
CA PHE A 725 7.92 2.24 -6.34
C PHE A 725 9.05 1.98 -7.33
N ASP A 726 9.57 0.75 -7.39
CA ASP A 726 10.50 0.29 -8.43
C ASP A 726 9.78 -0.50 -9.56
N GLN A 727 10.53 -0.87 -10.61
CA GLN A 727 10.02 -1.65 -11.75
C GLN A 727 11.10 -2.45 -12.51
N PHE A 728 12.00 -3.15 -11.82
CA PHE A 728 13.10 -3.88 -12.52
C PHE A 728 12.63 -4.93 -13.56
N GLY A 729 11.40 -5.43 -13.44
CA GLY A 729 10.83 -6.41 -14.36
C GLY A 729 10.75 -5.98 -15.82
N VAL A 730 10.84 -4.68 -16.13
CA VAL A 730 10.76 -4.17 -17.51
C VAL A 730 12.11 -4.13 -18.25
N GLU A 731 13.24 -4.33 -17.55
CA GLU A 731 14.57 -4.05 -18.12
C GLU A 731 15.08 -5.13 -19.08
N LEU A 732 14.80 -6.41 -18.80
CA LEU A 732 15.28 -7.52 -19.65
C LEU A 732 14.76 -7.40 -21.10
N GLY A 733 13.48 -7.07 -21.27
CA GLY A 733 12.88 -6.87 -22.59
C GLY A 733 13.50 -5.70 -23.35
N LYS A 734 13.87 -4.61 -22.67
CA LYS A 734 14.54 -3.45 -23.29
C LYS A 734 15.94 -3.80 -23.79
N VAL A 735 16.71 -4.55 -23.01
CA VAL A 735 18.05 -5.02 -23.41
C VAL A 735 17.96 -5.88 -24.67
N MET A 736 17.08 -6.89 -24.66
CA MET A 736 16.88 -7.77 -25.82
C MET A 736 16.34 -7.01 -27.04
N GLY A 737 15.44 -6.05 -26.84
CA GLY A 737 14.92 -5.19 -27.91
C GLY A 737 16.02 -4.37 -28.59
N LYS A 738 17.00 -3.86 -27.83
CA LYS A 738 18.16 -3.15 -28.38
C LYS A 738 19.02 -4.08 -29.24
N GLU A 739 19.30 -5.30 -28.77
CA GLU A 739 20.05 -6.29 -29.55
C GLU A 739 19.35 -6.62 -30.88
N HIS A 740 18.03 -6.78 -30.87
CA HIS A 740 17.25 -7.02 -32.08
C HIS A 740 17.23 -5.82 -33.03
N ARG A 741 17.19 -4.59 -32.51
CA ARG A 741 17.35 -3.37 -33.32
C ARG A 741 18.68 -3.39 -34.07
N GLU A 742 19.78 -3.66 -33.37
CA GLU A 742 21.13 -3.70 -33.98
C GLU A 742 21.23 -4.79 -35.07
N ARG A 743 20.59 -5.95 -34.86
CA ARG A 743 20.51 -7.01 -35.87
C ARG A 743 19.74 -6.57 -37.12
N ILE A 744 18.58 -5.93 -36.94
CA ILE A 744 17.77 -5.42 -38.05
C ILE A 744 18.51 -4.31 -38.80
N GLU A 745 19.17 -3.39 -38.10
CA GLU A 745 19.99 -2.35 -38.72
C GLU A 745 21.15 -2.93 -39.53
N LYS A 746 21.83 -3.94 -38.99
CA LYS A 746 22.90 -4.65 -39.71
C LYS A 746 22.35 -5.36 -40.94
N TYR A 747 21.19 -6.01 -40.84
CA TYR A 747 20.52 -6.59 -42.01
C TYR A 747 20.19 -5.52 -43.06
N LYS A 748 19.59 -4.38 -42.68
CA LYS A 748 19.28 -3.28 -43.63
C LYS A 748 20.53 -2.69 -44.30
N LYS A 749 21.70 -2.78 -43.66
CA LYS A 749 22.98 -2.31 -44.22
C LYS A 749 23.72 -3.35 -45.07
N THR A 750 23.57 -4.64 -44.76
CA THR A 750 24.44 -5.70 -45.31
C THR A 750 23.69 -6.84 -46.00
N HIS A 751 22.37 -6.88 -45.89
CA HIS A 751 21.50 -8.01 -46.27
C HIS A 751 21.85 -9.35 -45.61
N LEU A 752 22.65 -9.35 -44.54
CA LEU A 752 22.97 -10.52 -43.74
C LEU A 752 22.30 -10.39 -42.37
N VAL A 753 21.48 -11.37 -42.00
CA VAL A 753 20.82 -11.43 -40.68
C VAL A 753 21.79 -12.09 -39.70
N PRO A 754 22.27 -11.40 -38.65
CA PRO A 754 23.05 -12.06 -37.60
C PRO A 754 22.13 -12.93 -36.76
N LEU A 755 22.39 -14.23 -36.68
CA LEU A 755 21.52 -15.21 -35.99
C LEU A 755 22.14 -15.82 -34.73
N ASP A 756 23.36 -15.45 -34.39
CA ASP A 756 24.09 -16.00 -33.25
C ASP A 756 23.35 -15.76 -31.94
N ASN A 757 23.41 -16.73 -31.02
CA ASN A 757 22.80 -16.68 -29.67
C ASN A 757 21.27 -16.50 -29.62
N LEU A 758 20.57 -16.69 -30.75
CA LEU A 758 19.11 -16.71 -30.77
C LEU A 758 18.57 -18.15 -30.62
N ASN A 759 17.44 -18.29 -29.92
CA ASN A 759 16.69 -19.55 -29.89
C ASN A 759 16.13 -19.88 -31.29
N SER A 760 15.75 -21.14 -31.50
CA SER A 760 15.29 -21.63 -32.82
C SER A 760 14.07 -20.88 -33.36
N SER A 761 13.13 -20.52 -32.50
CA SER A 761 11.92 -19.79 -32.89
C SER A 761 12.24 -18.37 -33.37
N THR A 762 12.99 -17.60 -32.57
CA THR A 762 13.36 -16.22 -32.90
C THR A 762 14.21 -16.13 -34.17
N LYS A 763 15.08 -17.12 -34.43
CA LYS A 763 15.83 -17.21 -35.69
C LYS A 763 14.89 -17.24 -36.89
N ILE A 764 13.98 -18.21 -36.92
CA ILE A 764 13.05 -18.42 -38.04
C ILE A 764 12.16 -17.18 -38.24
N LEU A 765 11.66 -16.58 -37.16
CA LEU A 765 10.81 -15.39 -37.25
C LEU A 765 11.58 -14.18 -37.77
N LEU A 766 12.81 -13.97 -37.31
CA LEU A 766 13.64 -12.85 -37.77
C LEU A 766 14.04 -13.01 -39.23
N GLU A 767 14.43 -14.22 -39.66
CA GLU A 767 14.69 -14.52 -41.07
C GLU A 767 13.47 -14.21 -41.94
N LYS A 768 12.29 -14.70 -41.55
CA LYS A 768 11.03 -14.40 -42.27
C LYS A 768 10.76 -12.90 -42.35
N PHE A 769 10.86 -12.19 -41.22
CA PHE A 769 10.65 -10.74 -41.16
C PHE A 769 11.64 -9.96 -42.03
N CYS A 770 12.90 -10.38 -42.07
CA CYS A 770 13.92 -9.73 -42.89
C CYS A 770 13.74 -10.03 -44.39
N SER A 771 13.29 -11.24 -44.74
CA SER A 771 13.13 -11.70 -46.13
C SER A 771 11.83 -11.25 -46.82
N GLY A 772 10.79 -10.95 -46.05
CA GLY A 772 9.52 -10.40 -46.54
C GLY A 772 9.62 -8.91 -46.78
#